data_AF-A0A2U2X2A4-F1
#
_entry.id   AF-A0A2U2X2A4-F1
#
_cell.length_a   1.000
_cell.length_b   1.000
_cell.length_c   1.000
_cell.angle_alpha   90.00
_cell.angle_beta   90.00
_cell.angle_gamma   90.00
#
_symmetry.space_group_name_H-M   'P 1'
#
loop_
_entity.id
_entity.type
_entity.pdbx_description
1 polymer ?
#
loop_
_entity_poly.entity_id
_entity_poly.type
_entity_poly.pdbx_seq_one_letter_code
_entity_poly.pdbx_strand_id
1 'polypeptide(L)'
;NDGSTVECIADATPPTPPTIVDANGDDVIPVMTENADPACEGDKIYTFTYTDCAGNTGVWVYTYTIDVVTNPVVPTNDGSTVECIADATQPTAPVVTDVCGNAITPVITENTDPTCEGDKIYTFTYTDCAGNESVYVYTYTIDVSTAPVVPTNDGSTVECIADATQPTAPVVTDVCGNAITPVITENTDPTCEGDKIYTFTYTDCAGNESVYVYTYTIDVSTAPVVPTNDGSTVECIADATQPTAPVVTDVCGNAITPVITENTDPTCEGDKIYTFTYTDCAGNESVYVYTYTIDVSTAPVVPTNDGSTVECIADATQPTAPVVTDVCGNAITPVITENTDPVCEGDKIYTFTYTDCAGNISVYNYTYTVKDTTAPVLTLPDNVTAECSDDLTPISFGEATATDNCDPNPVITFNDVTTNGNCPGSFTITRTWTATDACGNAASANQIISTSDTTAPEFDQTDLPGDIVVECDGIPGEETLTATDNCGNAIVTVSDERIDRNCPNNYVIKRSYTATDDCGVTNTHVQTITVQDSTPPAFVETLPTARIVAECDNIPVAETLTATDTCGSAIVTVSDARTDDNCPNNYTLARTWTATDACGLTTTHTQIIIVRDTTAPTFVETLPRDTTVECDDIPNATTLTAVDNCGNATVAVSDSRTDDDCPSNYTIARTWIATDGCGLTTTHTQLITVRDTTAPVPVSAFEETLDVSCTDIPEAPEVEFTDNCSANVIVVFNETNTFDENVIADYQIIRTWTVRDACNNEEVYTQTLNVALDEILNEVVAEDRCFEDGVVNLDNYLADGTFGGTWELIEGNPVATVTGSIFDPTNLGSDYSESFNPNTDGIEYVLRYTGFQDGCINITDVIMVIDAKCRVLPCGKKDISISTAITPNGDDFNKTFDIEGITLCGFVAEVKIFNRWGALVYESNDYTLGSERDGDGFGTDSGFGKWDGTSPKSAIGNNGKLPNGTYYYIINLRNSGLDPITGPVYLGTK
;
A
#
# COMPACT_ATOMS: atom_id res chain seq x y z
N ASN A 1 10.69 42.25 -41.06
CA ASN A 1 9.61 43.24 -40.95
C ASN A 1 9.73 43.83 -39.58
N ASP A 2 9.77 45.15 -39.52
CA ASP A 2 10.23 45.92 -38.37
C ASP A 2 9.33 47.17 -38.19
N GLY A 3 9.48 47.94 -37.10
CA GLY A 3 8.64 49.12 -36.88
C GLY A 3 9.04 50.02 -35.71
N SER A 4 8.40 51.18 -35.58
CA SER A 4 8.63 52.19 -34.51
C SER A 4 7.43 53.15 -34.32
N THR A 5 7.45 53.99 -33.27
CA THR A 5 6.37 54.94 -32.92
C THR A 5 6.89 56.38 -32.88
N VAL A 6 6.11 57.37 -33.36
CA VAL A 6 6.43 58.81 -33.36
C VAL A 6 5.16 59.65 -33.13
N GLU A 7 5.26 60.87 -32.57
CA GLU A 7 4.05 61.69 -32.31
C GLU A 7 3.48 62.36 -33.57
N CYS A 8 4.31 62.74 -34.55
CA CYS A 8 3.85 63.45 -35.75
C CYS A 8 4.13 62.65 -37.03
N ILE A 9 3.13 62.56 -37.92
CA ILE A 9 3.21 61.78 -39.18
C ILE A 9 4.37 62.18 -40.09
N ALA A 10 4.84 63.42 -40.02
CA ALA A 10 5.96 63.92 -40.81
C ALA A 10 7.29 63.18 -40.57
N ASP A 11 7.46 62.50 -39.43
CA ASP A 11 8.69 61.79 -39.07
C ASP A 11 8.74 60.34 -39.61
N ALA A 12 7.61 59.81 -40.12
CA ALA A 12 7.47 58.44 -40.61
C ALA A 12 7.95 58.25 -42.06
N THR A 13 9.24 58.45 -42.32
CA THR A 13 9.83 58.43 -43.68
C THR A 13 10.21 57.02 -44.20
N PRO A 14 10.36 56.81 -45.54
CA PRO A 14 10.60 55.47 -46.10
C PRO A 14 11.97 54.89 -45.70
N PRO A 15 12.04 53.67 -45.12
CA PRO A 15 13.29 53.06 -44.67
C PRO A 15 14.08 52.38 -45.81
N THR A 16 15.40 52.28 -45.66
CA THR A 16 16.28 51.62 -46.64
C THR A 16 16.11 50.09 -46.58
N PRO A 17 15.76 49.41 -47.69
CA PRO A 17 15.55 47.97 -47.72
C PRO A 17 16.87 47.18 -47.82
N PRO A 18 16.94 45.92 -47.35
CA PRO A 18 18.17 45.11 -47.37
C PRO A 18 18.60 44.67 -48.78
N THR A 19 19.90 44.52 -49.03
CA THR A 19 20.44 44.04 -50.31
C THR A 19 20.35 42.52 -50.44
N ILE A 20 19.93 42.02 -51.61
CA ILE A 20 19.79 40.58 -51.92
C ILE A 20 20.50 40.30 -53.26
N VAL A 21 21.24 39.20 -53.35
CA VAL A 21 21.89 38.72 -54.60
C VAL A 21 21.23 37.44 -55.12
N ASP A 22 21.26 37.24 -56.44
CA ASP A 22 20.78 36.02 -57.09
C ASP A 22 21.80 34.85 -57.00
N ALA A 23 21.41 33.66 -57.49
CA ALA A 23 22.24 32.47 -57.42
C ALA A 23 23.52 32.50 -58.29
N ASN A 24 23.65 33.48 -59.19
CA ASN A 24 24.87 33.74 -59.97
C ASN A 24 25.78 34.79 -59.31
N GLY A 25 25.25 35.52 -58.33
CA GLY A 25 25.98 36.53 -57.54
C GLY A 25 25.68 37.99 -57.93
N ASP A 26 24.66 38.25 -58.75
CA ASP A 26 24.26 39.60 -59.17
C ASP A 26 23.20 40.20 -58.22
N ASP A 27 23.28 41.50 -57.92
CA ASP A 27 22.33 42.21 -57.04
C ASP A 27 20.91 42.30 -57.63
N VAL A 28 19.89 41.99 -56.82
CA VAL A 28 18.47 42.11 -57.14
C VAL A 28 17.89 43.38 -56.50
N ILE A 29 17.41 44.31 -57.32
CA ILE A 29 16.84 45.60 -56.86
C ILE A 29 15.32 45.46 -56.60
N PRO A 30 14.81 45.88 -55.43
CA PRO A 30 13.38 45.81 -55.12
C PRO A 30 12.55 46.98 -55.66
N VAL A 31 11.23 46.77 -55.76
CA VAL A 31 10.21 47.80 -56.02
C VAL A 31 9.44 48.10 -54.72
N MET A 32 9.22 49.38 -54.41
CA MET A 32 8.57 49.85 -53.17
C MET A 32 7.12 50.33 -53.38
N THR A 33 6.25 50.08 -52.40
CA THR A 33 4.88 50.63 -52.28
C THR A 33 4.54 50.99 -50.82
N GLU A 34 3.63 51.93 -50.59
CA GLU A 34 3.22 52.41 -49.25
C GLU A 34 1.68 52.54 -49.11
N ASN A 35 1.16 52.63 -47.87
CA ASN A 35 -0.25 52.99 -47.59
C ASN A 35 -0.45 54.52 -47.48
N ALA A 36 -1.71 54.93 -47.40
CA ALA A 36 -2.08 56.33 -47.15
C ALA A 36 -1.88 56.74 -45.68
N ASP A 37 -1.62 58.02 -45.45
CA ASP A 37 -1.32 58.57 -44.12
C ASP A 37 -2.56 58.57 -43.19
N PRO A 38 -2.41 58.26 -41.88
CA PRO A 38 -3.44 58.47 -40.87
C PRO A 38 -3.71 59.96 -40.61
N ALA A 39 -4.92 60.30 -40.15
CA ALA A 39 -5.41 61.69 -40.09
C ALA A 39 -5.14 62.45 -38.78
N CYS A 40 -4.83 61.74 -37.68
CA CYS A 40 -4.34 62.30 -36.40
C CYS A 40 -3.48 61.21 -35.74
N GLU A 41 -4.04 60.00 -35.55
CA GLU A 41 -3.33 58.81 -35.05
C GLU A 41 -3.55 57.58 -35.96
N GLY A 42 -2.62 56.60 -35.93
CA GLY A 42 -2.70 55.34 -36.69
C GLY A 42 -1.39 54.88 -37.36
N ASP A 43 -1.45 53.83 -38.21
CA ASP A 43 -0.27 53.17 -38.79
C ASP A 43 0.05 53.58 -40.24
N LYS A 44 1.33 53.89 -40.51
CA LYS A 44 1.95 54.15 -41.81
C LYS A 44 2.91 53.01 -42.18
N ILE A 45 2.76 52.40 -43.36
CA ILE A 45 3.37 51.12 -43.75
C ILE A 45 4.06 51.20 -45.11
N TYR A 46 5.31 50.71 -45.21
CA TYR A 46 6.13 50.59 -46.41
C TYR A 46 6.43 49.13 -46.76
N THR A 47 6.34 48.73 -48.04
CA THR A 47 6.52 47.35 -48.54
C THR A 47 7.47 47.31 -49.75
N PHE A 48 8.39 46.35 -49.80
CA PHE A 48 9.44 46.23 -50.83
C PHE A 48 9.48 44.81 -51.42
N THR A 49 9.41 44.67 -52.75
CA THR A 49 9.34 43.38 -53.47
C THR A 49 10.52 43.19 -54.43
N TYR A 50 11.24 42.07 -54.31
CA TYR A 50 12.40 41.67 -55.11
C TYR A 50 12.00 40.60 -56.13
N THR A 51 12.58 40.59 -57.33
CA THR A 51 12.30 39.58 -58.39
C THR A 51 13.60 39.16 -59.11
N ASP A 52 13.90 37.86 -59.17
CA ASP A 52 15.08 37.35 -59.91
C ASP A 52 14.83 37.21 -61.43
N CYS A 53 15.89 36.92 -62.19
CA CYS A 53 15.81 36.77 -63.65
C CYS A 53 15.04 35.52 -64.13
N ALA A 54 14.74 34.57 -63.24
CA ALA A 54 13.89 33.41 -63.49
C ALA A 54 12.40 33.67 -63.13
N GLY A 55 12.10 34.82 -62.50
CA GLY A 55 10.76 35.26 -62.13
C GLY A 55 10.33 34.92 -60.69
N ASN A 56 11.24 34.50 -59.81
CA ASN A 56 10.92 34.22 -58.40
C ASN A 56 10.93 35.50 -57.57
N THR A 57 10.04 35.63 -56.58
CA THR A 57 9.83 36.89 -55.83
C THR A 57 9.84 36.75 -54.31
N GLY A 58 10.33 37.77 -53.59
CA GLY A 58 10.29 37.88 -52.11
C GLY A 58 10.01 39.31 -51.62
N VAL A 59 9.57 39.50 -50.37
CA VAL A 59 9.01 40.78 -49.86
C VAL A 59 9.47 41.12 -48.42
N TRP A 60 9.69 42.40 -48.10
CA TRP A 60 9.93 42.95 -46.75
C TRP A 60 9.03 44.16 -46.46
N VAL A 61 8.62 44.37 -45.20
CA VAL A 61 7.66 45.43 -44.77
C VAL A 61 8.13 46.15 -43.50
N TYR A 62 7.88 47.46 -43.39
CA TYR A 62 8.14 48.27 -42.19
C TYR A 62 6.92 49.13 -41.80
N THR A 63 6.63 49.32 -40.50
CA THR A 63 5.48 50.09 -39.99
C THR A 63 5.88 51.17 -38.98
N TYR A 64 5.31 52.37 -39.10
CA TYR A 64 5.32 53.44 -38.10
C TYR A 64 3.92 53.60 -37.48
N THR A 65 3.82 53.77 -36.16
CA THR A 65 2.56 54.10 -35.45
C THR A 65 2.60 55.55 -34.95
N ILE A 66 1.51 56.30 -35.13
CA ILE A 66 1.35 57.71 -34.73
C ILE A 66 0.39 57.84 -33.53
N ASP A 67 0.79 58.55 -32.47
CA ASP A 67 0.14 58.65 -31.14
C ASP A 67 0.46 60.03 -30.50
N VAL A 68 -0.52 60.85 -30.10
CA VAL A 68 -0.34 62.28 -29.71
C VAL A 68 -0.84 62.57 -28.28
N VAL A 69 0.09 62.79 -27.34
CA VAL A 69 -0.22 62.84 -25.89
C VAL A 69 0.04 64.18 -25.19
N THR A 70 0.33 65.27 -25.92
CA THR A 70 0.84 66.53 -25.34
C THR A 70 -0.12 67.72 -25.50
N ASN A 71 -0.67 68.26 -24.39
CA ASN A 71 -1.65 69.37 -24.39
C ASN A 71 -1.17 70.68 -25.07
N PRO A 72 -2.09 71.48 -25.65
CA PRO A 72 -1.81 72.84 -26.13
C PRO A 72 -1.41 73.82 -25.01
N VAL A 73 -0.50 74.75 -25.30
CA VAL A 73 -0.01 75.75 -24.33
C VAL A 73 -0.66 77.12 -24.56
N VAL A 74 -1.34 77.64 -23.53
CA VAL A 74 -2.04 78.94 -23.54
C VAL A 74 -1.31 80.00 -22.69
N PRO A 75 -1.47 81.32 -22.97
CA PRO A 75 -0.93 82.40 -22.14
C PRO A 75 -1.69 82.61 -20.83
N THR A 76 -1.16 83.43 -19.93
CA THR A 76 -1.77 83.80 -18.62
C THR A 76 -2.84 84.89 -18.75
N ASN A 77 -3.94 84.75 -17.99
CA ASN A 77 -5.11 85.65 -17.91
C ASN A 77 -4.80 87.15 -17.64
N ASP A 78 -5.70 88.06 -18.04
CA ASP A 78 -5.48 89.54 -18.07
C ASP A 78 -6.77 90.39 -17.78
N GLY A 79 -6.72 91.74 -17.72
CA GLY A 79 -7.90 92.60 -17.46
C GLY A 79 -7.72 94.14 -17.46
N SER A 80 -8.82 94.93 -17.29
CA SER A 80 -8.82 96.42 -17.23
C SER A 80 -10.07 97.07 -16.55
N THR A 81 -10.19 98.41 -16.54
CA THR A 81 -11.26 99.17 -15.80
C THR A 81 -11.83 100.34 -16.63
N VAL A 82 -13.13 100.64 -16.54
CA VAL A 82 -13.85 101.73 -17.27
C VAL A 82 -14.96 102.38 -16.41
N GLU A 83 -15.40 103.62 -16.70
CA GLU A 83 -16.51 104.24 -15.93
C GLU A 83 -17.92 103.81 -16.37
N CYS A 84 -18.12 103.36 -17.62
CA CYS A 84 -19.44 103.01 -18.13
C CYS A 84 -19.48 101.56 -18.64
N ILE A 85 -20.52 100.80 -18.27
CA ILE A 85 -20.69 99.41 -18.72
C ILE A 85 -20.73 99.27 -20.26
N ALA A 86 -21.20 100.32 -20.96
CA ALA A 86 -21.22 100.37 -22.43
C ALA A 86 -19.82 100.30 -23.10
N ASP A 87 -18.75 100.57 -22.36
CA ASP A 87 -17.37 100.59 -22.89
C ASP A 87 -16.65 99.23 -22.77
N ALA A 88 -17.18 98.27 -21.99
CA ALA A 88 -16.57 96.96 -21.72
C ALA A 88 -16.92 95.92 -22.80
N THR A 89 -16.20 95.93 -23.93
CA THR A 89 -16.47 95.06 -25.09
C THR A 89 -15.62 93.79 -25.17
N GLN A 90 -16.09 92.75 -25.87
CA GLN A 90 -15.43 91.44 -25.94
C GLN A 90 -13.98 91.50 -26.51
N PRO A 91 -12.97 90.98 -25.78
CA PRO A 91 -11.58 90.96 -26.25
C PRO A 91 -11.31 89.86 -27.28
N THR A 92 -10.23 90.04 -28.06
CA THR A 92 -9.83 89.11 -29.14
C THR A 92 -9.09 87.89 -28.58
N ALA A 93 -9.44 86.68 -29.04
CA ALA A 93 -8.79 85.45 -28.61
C ALA A 93 -7.30 85.35 -29.00
N PRO A 94 -6.40 84.89 -28.12
CA PRO A 94 -5.01 84.60 -28.49
C PRO A 94 -4.89 83.41 -29.47
N VAL A 95 -3.75 83.31 -30.17
CA VAL A 95 -3.48 82.23 -31.13
C VAL A 95 -2.65 81.13 -30.45
N VAL A 96 -3.08 79.88 -30.60
CA VAL A 96 -2.50 78.69 -29.94
C VAL A 96 -2.34 77.57 -30.98
N THR A 97 -1.31 76.73 -30.85
CA THR A 97 -1.06 75.56 -31.71
C THR A 97 -0.89 74.27 -30.91
N ASP A 98 -1.15 73.12 -31.55
CA ASP A 98 -0.81 71.78 -31.03
C ASP A 98 0.71 71.49 -31.10
N VAL A 99 1.11 70.33 -30.59
CA VAL A 99 2.52 69.89 -30.55
C VAL A 99 3.13 69.62 -31.94
N CYS A 100 2.31 69.26 -32.94
CA CYS A 100 2.74 69.10 -34.34
C CYS A 100 2.69 70.42 -35.14
N GLY A 101 2.28 71.54 -34.52
CA GLY A 101 2.31 72.89 -35.07
C GLY A 101 1.01 73.38 -35.73
N ASN A 102 -0.11 72.64 -35.62
CA ASN A 102 -1.39 73.06 -36.21
C ASN A 102 -2.13 74.05 -35.29
N ALA A 103 -2.77 75.07 -35.86
CA ALA A 103 -3.48 76.10 -35.07
C ALA A 103 -4.85 75.62 -34.55
N ILE A 104 -5.15 75.94 -33.29
CA ILE A 104 -6.38 75.57 -32.58
C ILE A 104 -7.26 76.82 -32.41
N THR A 105 -8.57 76.68 -32.67
CA THR A 105 -9.58 77.75 -32.48
C THR A 105 -10.37 77.50 -31.19
N PRO A 106 -10.53 78.50 -30.31
CA PRO A 106 -11.21 78.31 -29.03
C PRO A 106 -12.73 78.50 -29.08
N VAL A 107 -13.41 78.00 -28.04
CA VAL A 107 -14.80 78.33 -27.69
C VAL A 107 -14.81 79.42 -26.61
N ILE A 108 -15.76 80.38 -26.67
CA ILE A 108 -15.78 81.59 -25.83
C ILE A 108 -17.12 81.72 -25.08
N THR A 109 -17.09 82.15 -23.80
CA THR A 109 -18.27 82.45 -22.96
C THR A 109 -18.07 83.71 -22.10
N GLU A 110 -19.16 84.36 -21.66
CA GLU A 110 -19.13 85.57 -20.81
C GLU A 110 -20.15 85.53 -19.64
N ASN A 111 -20.00 86.40 -18.64
CA ASN A 111 -20.96 86.58 -17.52
C ASN A 111 -22.02 87.68 -17.80
N THR A 112 -23.00 87.80 -16.89
CA THR A 112 -24.04 88.85 -16.91
C THR A 112 -23.52 90.20 -16.42
N ASP A 113 -23.97 91.28 -17.05
CA ASP A 113 -23.53 92.66 -16.76
C ASP A 113 -23.89 93.14 -15.33
N PRO A 114 -23.00 93.90 -14.65
CA PRO A 114 -23.33 94.61 -13.41
C PRO A 114 -24.29 95.78 -13.63
N THR A 115 -25.09 96.11 -12.62
CA THR A 115 -26.17 97.12 -12.73
C THR A 115 -25.74 98.58 -12.49
N CYS A 116 -24.55 98.80 -11.92
CA CYS A 116 -23.97 100.13 -11.73
C CYS A 116 -22.44 100.03 -11.73
N GLU A 117 -21.89 99.25 -10.80
CA GLU A 117 -20.46 98.96 -10.66
C GLU A 117 -20.23 97.44 -10.52
N GLY A 118 -19.06 96.93 -10.92
CA GLY A 118 -18.70 95.51 -10.83
C GLY A 118 -17.97 94.94 -12.06
N ASP A 119 -17.79 93.62 -12.10
CA ASP A 119 -16.93 92.94 -13.09
C ASP A 119 -17.69 92.23 -14.24
N LYS A 120 -17.20 92.41 -15.48
CA LYS A 120 -17.58 91.71 -16.72
C LYS A 120 -16.42 90.83 -17.20
N ILE A 121 -16.65 89.53 -17.42
CA ILE A 121 -15.60 88.50 -17.60
C ILE A 121 -15.86 87.68 -18.88
N TYR A 122 -14.79 87.38 -19.62
CA TYR A 122 -14.75 86.54 -20.83
C TYR A 122 -13.78 85.36 -20.68
N THR A 123 -14.19 84.13 -21.06
CA THR A 123 -13.38 82.88 -20.94
C THR A 123 -13.26 82.17 -22.28
N PHE A 124 -12.07 81.62 -22.60
CA PHE A 124 -11.68 81.02 -23.88
C PHE A 124 -11.06 79.61 -23.66
N THR A 125 -11.58 78.55 -24.31
CA THR A 125 -11.11 77.16 -24.17
C THR A 125 -10.64 76.57 -25.50
N TYR A 126 -9.46 75.95 -25.54
CA TYR A 126 -8.80 75.38 -26.72
C TYR A 126 -8.65 73.86 -26.59
N THR A 127 -8.93 73.09 -27.67
CA THR A 127 -8.91 71.61 -27.70
C THR A 127 -8.22 71.11 -28.98
N ASP A 128 -7.29 70.14 -28.89
CA ASP A 128 -6.58 69.56 -30.07
C ASP A 128 -7.30 68.35 -30.73
N CYS A 129 -6.68 67.72 -31.75
CA CYS A 129 -7.29 66.58 -32.47
C CYS A 129 -7.35 65.27 -31.67
N ALA A 130 -6.52 65.12 -30.63
CA ALA A 130 -6.55 63.98 -29.71
C ALA A 130 -7.52 64.21 -28.52
N GLY A 131 -7.92 65.46 -28.29
CA GLY A 131 -8.93 65.87 -27.30
C GLY A 131 -8.35 66.55 -26.05
N ASN A 132 -7.10 67.01 -26.08
CA ASN A 132 -6.45 67.65 -24.93
C ASN A 132 -6.79 69.15 -24.85
N GLU A 133 -7.10 69.66 -23.65
CA GLU A 133 -7.64 71.02 -23.46
C GLU A 133 -6.77 71.97 -22.60
N SER A 134 -6.91 73.29 -22.84
CA SER A 134 -6.32 74.42 -22.09
C SER A 134 -7.20 75.70 -22.15
N VAL A 135 -7.16 76.57 -21.12
CA VAL A 135 -8.11 77.70 -20.92
C VAL A 135 -7.44 79.04 -20.59
N TYR A 136 -7.99 80.16 -21.09
CA TYR A 136 -7.59 81.56 -20.85
C TYR A 136 -8.79 82.47 -20.50
N VAL A 137 -8.61 83.53 -19.69
CA VAL A 137 -9.69 84.42 -19.18
C VAL A 137 -9.28 85.92 -19.23
N TYR A 138 -10.24 86.82 -19.47
CA TYR A 138 -10.08 88.28 -19.42
C TYR A 138 -11.21 88.98 -18.63
N THR A 139 -10.91 90.02 -17.82
CA THR A 139 -11.90 90.73 -16.97
C THR A 139 -11.88 92.26 -17.14
N TYR A 140 -13.06 92.91 -17.14
CA TYR A 140 -13.28 94.36 -17.03
C TYR A 140 -13.97 94.72 -15.71
N THR A 141 -13.59 95.82 -15.06
CA THR A 141 -14.25 96.38 -13.85
C THR A 141 -14.88 97.74 -14.13
N ILE A 142 -16.09 98.02 -13.62
CA ILE A 142 -16.85 99.29 -13.81
C ILE A 142 -16.96 100.08 -12.48
N ASP A 143 -16.71 101.40 -12.49
CA ASP A 143 -16.58 102.33 -11.32
C ASP A 143 -16.97 103.79 -11.71
N VAL A 144 -17.90 104.48 -11.01
CA VAL A 144 -18.50 105.77 -11.47
C VAL A 144 -18.28 106.94 -10.48
N SER A 145 -17.59 108.03 -10.88
CA SER A 145 -17.07 109.02 -9.92
C SER A 145 -17.54 110.51 -10.01
N THR A 146 -18.53 110.89 -10.83
CA THR A 146 -18.83 112.33 -11.13
C THR A 146 -20.28 112.82 -10.87
N ALA A 147 -20.46 114.04 -10.30
CA ALA A 147 -21.70 114.54 -9.67
C ALA A 147 -22.61 115.55 -10.47
N PRO A 148 -23.88 115.83 -10.05
CA PRO A 148 -24.86 116.73 -10.71
C PRO A 148 -24.76 118.27 -10.39
N VAL A 149 -25.64 119.14 -10.97
CA VAL A 149 -25.55 120.64 -10.90
C VAL A 149 -26.93 121.38 -10.77
N VAL A 150 -27.03 122.50 -9.99
CA VAL A 150 -28.30 123.20 -9.54
C VAL A 150 -28.28 124.78 -9.46
N PRO A 151 -29.44 125.51 -9.27
CA PRO A 151 -29.57 127.01 -9.17
C PRO A 151 -29.73 127.65 -7.73
N THR A 152 -30.20 128.93 -7.56
CA THR A 152 -30.07 129.83 -6.35
C THR A 152 -31.38 130.47 -5.70
N ASN A 153 -31.43 130.72 -4.36
CA ASN A 153 -32.57 130.87 -3.34
C ASN A 153 -33.39 132.25 -3.14
N ASP A 154 -34.56 132.35 -2.39
CA ASP A 154 -35.52 133.57 -2.18
C ASP A 154 -36.54 133.59 -0.91
N GLY A 155 -37.44 134.62 -0.60
CA GLY A 155 -38.49 134.63 0.54
C GLY A 155 -39.48 135.87 0.92
N SER A 156 -40.44 135.78 1.93
CA SER A 156 -41.51 136.82 2.37
C SER A 156 -42.14 136.88 3.86
N THR A 157 -43.34 137.48 4.20
CA THR A 157 -43.92 137.76 5.61
C THR A 157 -45.48 137.88 5.80
N VAL A 158 -46.12 137.48 6.94
CA VAL A 158 -47.60 137.49 7.30
C VAL A 158 -47.95 137.60 8.83
N GLU A 159 -49.24 137.67 9.27
CA GLU A 159 -49.68 137.60 10.72
C GLU A 159 -50.11 136.19 11.19
N CYS A 160 -50.37 135.24 10.30
CA CYS A 160 -50.82 133.89 10.64
C CYS A 160 -50.09 132.84 9.82
N ILE A 161 -49.65 131.74 10.45
CA ILE A 161 -48.86 130.69 9.77
C ILE A 161 -49.59 130.02 8.59
N ALA A 162 -50.93 129.97 8.64
CA ALA A 162 -51.74 129.35 7.59
C ALA A 162 -51.58 129.98 6.20
N ASP A 163 -51.00 131.18 6.10
CA ASP A 163 -50.82 131.92 4.85
C ASP A 163 -49.48 131.61 4.12
N ALA A 164 -48.60 130.75 4.67
CA ALA A 164 -47.27 130.42 4.10
C ALA A 164 -47.21 129.02 3.46
N THR A 165 -47.08 128.92 2.12
CA THR A 165 -47.21 127.65 1.36
C THR A 165 -46.02 127.30 0.44
N GLN A 166 -45.88 126.01 0.09
CA GLN A 166 -44.73 125.41 -0.62
C GLN A 166 -44.51 125.89 -2.08
N PRO A 167 -43.25 126.21 -2.48
CA PRO A 167 -42.86 126.52 -3.87
C PRO A 167 -42.47 125.29 -4.74
N THR A 168 -42.32 125.49 -6.06
CA THR A 168 -42.09 124.44 -7.09
C THR A 168 -40.60 124.18 -7.41
N ALA A 169 -40.22 122.95 -7.77
CA ALA A 169 -38.83 122.49 -7.99
C ALA A 169 -38.26 122.69 -9.43
N PRO A 170 -36.93 122.85 -9.61
CA PRO A 170 -36.22 122.79 -10.91
C PRO A 170 -35.89 121.36 -11.43
N VAL A 171 -35.07 121.21 -12.50
CA VAL A 171 -34.81 119.95 -13.26
C VAL A 171 -33.30 119.74 -13.54
N VAL A 172 -32.77 118.50 -13.40
CA VAL A 172 -31.31 118.14 -13.40
C VAL A 172 -31.03 116.75 -14.04
N THR A 173 -29.79 116.46 -14.50
CA THR A 173 -29.30 115.16 -15.08
C THR A 173 -27.90 114.72 -14.59
N ASP A 174 -27.52 113.44 -14.76
CA ASP A 174 -26.22 112.82 -14.41
C ASP A 174 -25.16 112.82 -15.54
N VAL A 175 -23.96 112.26 -15.28
CA VAL A 175 -22.81 112.21 -16.23
C VAL A 175 -23.00 111.21 -17.39
N CYS A 176 -23.77 110.15 -17.19
CA CYS A 176 -24.10 109.15 -18.21
C CYS A 176 -25.26 109.59 -19.11
N GLY A 177 -25.99 110.65 -18.72
CA GLY A 177 -27.05 111.31 -19.48
C GLY A 177 -28.48 111.12 -18.94
N ASN A 178 -28.66 110.54 -17.74
CA ASN A 178 -29.96 110.23 -17.16
C ASN A 178 -30.53 111.40 -16.32
N ALA A 179 -31.85 111.49 -16.15
CA ALA A 179 -32.51 112.57 -15.39
C ALA A 179 -32.66 112.26 -13.90
N ILE A 180 -32.50 113.28 -13.05
CA ILE A 180 -32.53 113.17 -11.58
C ILE A 180 -33.72 113.96 -10.99
N THR A 181 -34.44 113.34 -10.06
CA THR A 181 -35.57 113.95 -9.33
C THR A 181 -35.14 114.32 -7.91
N PRO A 182 -35.52 115.51 -7.38
CA PRO A 182 -35.08 115.93 -6.05
C PRO A 182 -35.95 115.41 -4.91
N VAL A 183 -35.36 115.28 -3.74
CA VAL A 183 -36.02 115.20 -2.44
C VAL A 183 -36.27 116.62 -1.92
N ILE A 184 -37.48 116.91 -1.43
CA ILE A 184 -37.86 118.23 -0.90
C ILE A 184 -38.11 118.12 0.61
N THR A 185 -37.63 119.09 1.38
CA THR A 185 -37.87 119.23 2.82
C THR A 185 -38.31 120.65 3.16
N GLU A 186 -38.92 120.84 4.33
CA GLU A 186 -39.24 122.15 4.90
C GLU A 186 -38.80 122.20 6.37
N ASN A 187 -38.61 123.39 6.93
CA ASN A 187 -38.49 123.53 8.37
C ASN A 187 -39.87 123.41 9.03
N THR A 188 -39.85 123.21 10.34
CA THR A 188 -41.04 123.26 11.19
C THR A 188 -41.65 124.65 11.17
N ASP A 189 -42.97 124.71 11.12
CA ASP A 189 -43.72 125.96 11.30
C ASP A 189 -43.35 126.68 12.60
N PRO A 190 -43.20 128.02 12.59
CA PRO A 190 -43.14 128.81 13.82
C PRO A 190 -44.46 128.68 14.59
N THR A 191 -44.37 128.48 15.92
CA THR A 191 -45.51 128.10 16.77
C THR A 191 -46.43 129.26 17.18
N CYS A 192 -46.01 130.51 16.97
CA CYS A 192 -46.80 131.72 17.19
C CYS A 192 -46.21 132.84 16.32
N GLU A 193 -44.89 133.04 16.40
CA GLU A 193 -44.11 134.02 15.61
C GLU A 193 -42.80 133.37 15.12
N GLY A 194 -42.23 133.80 13.99
CA GLY A 194 -40.96 133.28 13.43
C GLY A 194 -40.98 132.92 11.94
N ASP A 195 -40.01 132.12 11.46
CA ASP A 195 -39.77 131.86 10.01
C ASP A 195 -40.09 130.43 9.52
N LYS A 196 -40.62 130.30 8.29
CA LYS A 196 -40.93 129.03 7.57
C LYS A 196 -40.13 128.88 6.26
N ILE A 197 -39.47 127.75 6.01
CA ILE A 197 -38.40 127.54 5.00
C ILE A 197 -38.59 126.22 4.21
N TYR A 198 -38.24 126.17 2.91
CA TYR A 198 -38.27 125.00 2.01
C TYR A 198 -36.90 124.72 1.36
N THR A 199 -36.48 123.46 1.18
CA THR A 199 -35.17 123.01 0.65
C THR A 199 -35.31 121.82 -0.33
N PHE A 200 -34.45 121.70 -1.34
CA PHE A 200 -34.55 120.70 -2.44
C PHE A 200 -33.16 120.07 -2.74
N THR A 201 -33.01 118.74 -2.75
CA THR A 201 -31.72 118.00 -2.92
C THR A 201 -31.79 116.94 -4.03
N TYR A 202 -30.77 116.82 -4.90
CA TYR A 202 -30.70 115.86 -6.03
C TYR A 202 -29.51 114.91 -5.86
N THR A 203 -29.67 113.61 -6.15
CA THR A 203 -28.65 112.55 -5.93
C THR A 203 -28.57 111.57 -7.12
N ASP A 204 -27.37 111.16 -7.55
CA ASP A 204 -27.18 110.17 -8.64
C ASP A 204 -27.05 108.70 -8.15
N CYS A 205 -26.81 107.76 -9.07
CA CYS A 205 -26.77 106.32 -8.77
C CYS A 205 -25.50 105.84 -8.04
N ALA A 206 -24.39 106.59 -8.12
CA ALA A 206 -23.18 106.35 -7.33
C ALA A 206 -23.24 107.05 -5.95
N GLY A 207 -24.14 108.03 -5.80
CA GLY A 207 -24.50 108.67 -4.53
C GLY A 207 -24.07 110.14 -4.39
N ASN A 208 -23.77 110.85 -5.49
CA ASN A 208 -23.31 112.24 -5.42
C ASN A 208 -24.46 113.28 -5.44
N GLU A 209 -24.37 114.37 -4.65
CA GLU A 209 -25.53 115.26 -4.33
C GLU A 209 -25.40 116.78 -4.67
N SER A 210 -26.53 117.53 -4.70
CA SER A 210 -26.62 119.02 -4.85
C SER A 210 -27.97 119.65 -4.38
N VAL A 211 -28.02 120.94 -3.93
CA VAL A 211 -29.13 121.53 -3.09
C VAL A 211 -29.61 123.00 -3.44
N TYR A 212 -30.89 123.38 -3.14
CA TYR A 212 -31.57 124.72 -3.35
C TYR A 212 -32.64 125.09 -2.24
N VAL A 213 -33.01 126.38 -1.93
CA VAL A 213 -33.83 126.82 -0.72
C VAL A 213 -34.80 128.07 -0.89
N TYR A 214 -35.85 128.27 -0.05
CA TYR A 214 -36.84 129.43 0.01
C TYR A 214 -37.47 129.75 1.42
N THR A 215 -37.92 130.98 1.81
CA THR A 215 -38.36 131.39 3.21
C THR A 215 -39.65 132.32 3.40
N TYR A 216 -40.31 132.36 4.59
CA TYR A 216 -41.45 133.22 5.07
C TYR A 216 -41.32 133.66 6.59
N THR A 217 -42.09 134.64 7.15
CA THR A 217 -42.04 135.19 8.57
C THR A 217 -43.43 135.58 9.21
N ILE A 218 -43.70 135.41 10.54
CA ILE A 218 -45.01 135.56 11.28
C ILE A 218 -44.97 136.44 12.62
N ASP A 219 -46.04 137.19 13.05
CA ASP A 219 -46.17 138.13 14.25
C ASP A 219 -47.66 138.30 14.82
N VAL A 220 -47.97 138.41 16.15
CA VAL A 220 -49.36 138.42 16.78
C VAL A 220 -49.58 139.31 18.05
N SER A 221 -50.76 139.96 18.28
CA SER A 221 -50.92 140.98 19.37
C SER A 221 -52.24 141.25 20.18
N THR A 222 -53.29 140.39 20.29
CA THR A 222 -54.59 140.76 20.98
C THR A 222 -55.22 139.72 21.94
N ALA A 223 -55.80 140.18 23.09
CA ALA A 223 -56.15 139.40 24.30
C ALA A 223 -57.56 138.71 24.41
N PRO A 224 -57.76 137.70 25.32
CA PRO A 224 -58.98 136.86 25.43
C PRO A 224 -60.11 137.35 26.38
N VAL A 225 -61.26 136.65 26.44
CA VAL A 225 -62.48 137.01 27.24
C VAL A 225 -63.17 135.79 27.89
N VAL A 226 -63.66 135.89 29.15
CA VAL A 226 -64.16 134.76 30.00
C VAL A 226 -65.52 135.00 30.72
N PRO A 227 -66.24 133.95 31.20
CA PRO A 227 -67.52 134.04 31.96
C PRO A 227 -67.38 134.09 33.51
N THR A 228 -68.50 134.00 34.26
CA THR A 228 -68.59 134.17 35.74
C THR A 228 -68.70 132.86 36.55
N ASN A 229 -67.97 132.77 37.68
CA ASN A 229 -67.75 131.62 38.60
C ASN A 229 -69.01 130.88 39.17
N ASP A 230 -68.86 129.59 39.57
CA ASP A 230 -69.98 128.66 39.97
C ASP A 230 -69.58 127.55 41.02
N GLY A 231 -70.47 126.61 41.43
CA GLY A 231 -70.14 125.50 42.36
C GLY A 231 -71.25 124.48 42.81
N SER A 232 -70.90 123.40 43.54
CA SER A 232 -71.82 122.33 44.03
C SER A 232 -71.31 121.49 45.26
N THR A 233 -71.99 120.40 45.66
CA THR A 233 -71.67 119.54 46.84
C THR A 233 -71.84 118.05 46.51
N VAL A 234 -70.96 117.17 47.00
CA VAL A 234 -70.95 115.70 46.78
C VAL A 234 -70.48 114.96 48.03
N GLU A 235 -70.77 113.66 48.19
CA GLU A 235 -70.27 112.90 49.36
C GLU A 235 -68.80 112.45 49.24
N CYS A 236 -68.26 112.35 48.02
CA CYS A 236 -66.94 111.75 47.79
C CYS A 236 -66.03 112.64 46.95
N ILE A 237 -64.75 112.75 47.33
CA ILE A 237 -63.77 113.56 46.59
C ILE A 237 -63.60 113.12 45.13
N ALA A 238 -63.78 111.82 44.85
CA ALA A 238 -63.75 111.28 43.49
C ALA A 238 -64.88 111.82 42.59
N ASP A 239 -66.02 112.25 43.16
CA ASP A 239 -67.14 112.81 42.42
C ASP A 239 -66.97 114.31 42.13
N ALA A 240 -66.11 115.00 42.87
CA ALA A 240 -65.72 116.40 42.65
C ALA A 240 -64.72 116.53 41.48
N THR A 241 -65.06 115.89 40.36
CA THR A 241 -64.24 115.87 39.14
C THR A 241 -64.07 117.27 38.55
N GLN A 242 -62.92 117.51 37.90
CA GLN A 242 -62.62 118.78 37.26
C GLN A 242 -63.75 119.21 36.30
N PRO A 243 -64.40 120.36 36.53
CA PRO A 243 -65.52 120.80 35.71
C PRO A 243 -65.02 121.22 34.33
N THR A 244 -65.87 121.07 33.31
CA THR A 244 -65.47 121.37 31.93
C THR A 244 -65.17 122.86 31.77
N ALA A 245 -63.97 123.19 31.30
CA ALA A 245 -63.55 124.55 31.02
C ALA A 245 -64.52 125.22 30.00
N PRO A 246 -65.01 126.45 30.25
CA PRO A 246 -65.73 127.21 29.23
C PRO A 246 -64.82 127.49 28.02
N VAL A 247 -65.37 127.37 26.80
CA VAL A 247 -64.58 127.56 25.57
C VAL A 247 -64.33 129.04 25.31
N VAL A 248 -63.05 129.39 25.11
CA VAL A 248 -62.54 130.74 24.81
C VAL A 248 -61.61 130.64 23.61
N THR A 249 -61.53 131.68 22.77
CA THR A 249 -60.64 131.72 21.59
C THR A 249 -59.76 132.97 21.55
N ASP A 250 -58.63 132.90 20.84
CA ASP A 250 -57.77 134.04 20.50
C ASP A 250 -58.32 134.84 19.29
N VAL A 251 -57.56 135.86 18.87
CA VAL A 251 -57.90 136.73 17.73
C VAL A 251 -57.78 136.04 16.36
N CYS A 252 -56.92 135.02 16.25
CA CYS A 252 -56.74 134.19 15.06
C CYS A 252 -57.83 133.09 14.94
N GLY A 253 -58.71 132.98 15.95
CA GLY A 253 -59.80 132.01 16.02
C GLY A 253 -59.42 130.67 16.65
N ASN A 254 -58.21 130.53 17.17
CA ASN A 254 -57.77 129.30 17.84
C ASN A 254 -58.41 129.22 19.23
N ALA A 255 -58.82 128.02 19.66
CA ALA A 255 -59.29 127.81 21.02
C ALA A 255 -58.12 127.93 22.03
N ILE A 256 -58.27 128.82 23.01
CA ILE A 256 -57.33 128.94 24.12
C ILE A 256 -57.74 127.92 25.18
N THR A 257 -56.82 127.01 25.47
CA THR A 257 -56.97 126.09 26.60
C THR A 257 -56.49 126.80 27.86
N PRO A 258 -57.28 126.85 28.94
CA PRO A 258 -56.84 127.47 30.18
C PRO A 258 -55.80 126.60 30.88
N VAL A 259 -54.88 127.24 31.58
CA VAL A 259 -54.16 126.61 32.69
C VAL A 259 -55.15 126.45 33.84
N ILE A 260 -55.41 125.21 34.24
CA ILE A 260 -56.33 124.88 35.33
C ILE A 260 -55.48 124.55 36.55
N THR A 261 -55.79 125.19 37.67
CA THR A 261 -55.20 124.92 38.98
C THR A 261 -56.29 124.54 39.95
N GLU A 262 -56.02 123.57 40.80
CA GLU A 262 -56.92 123.13 41.88
C GLU A 262 -56.24 123.26 43.24
N ASN A 263 -57.02 123.36 44.31
CA ASN A 263 -56.47 123.19 45.66
C ASN A 263 -56.19 121.71 45.95
N THR A 264 -55.35 121.48 46.96
CA THR A 264 -55.10 120.14 47.52
C THR A 264 -56.39 119.51 48.03
N ASP A 265 -56.58 118.21 47.77
CA ASP A 265 -57.76 117.48 48.22
C ASP A 265 -57.97 117.55 49.74
N PRO A 266 -59.22 117.70 50.22
CA PRO A 266 -59.56 117.40 51.60
C PRO A 266 -59.33 115.90 51.88
N THR A 267 -58.81 115.58 53.07
CA THR A 267 -58.44 114.19 53.42
C THR A 267 -59.61 113.29 53.83
N CYS A 268 -60.81 113.85 54.00
CA CYS A 268 -62.07 113.12 54.25
C CYS A 268 -63.25 114.04 53.89
N GLU A 269 -63.33 115.23 54.49
CA GLU A 269 -64.36 116.25 54.26
C GLU A 269 -63.73 117.64 54.04
N GLY A 270 -64.37 118.51 53.25
CA GLY A 270 -63.91 119.87 52.95
C GLY A 270 -64.12 120.33 51.50
N ASP A 271 -63.62 121.51 51.11
CA ASP A 271 -63.83 122.08 49.77
C ASP A 271 -62.72 121.72 48.76
N LYS A 272 -63.13 121.41 47.52
CA LYS A 272 -62.28 121.22 46.32
C LYS A 272 -62.59 122.29 45.27
N ILE A 273 -61.63 123.13 44.93
CA ILE A 273 -61.79 124.34 44.10
C ILE A 273 -60.93 124.23 42.85
N TYR A 274 -61.49 124.62 41.69
CA TYR A 274 -60.86 124.67 40.37
C TYR A 274 -60.82 126.10 39.83
N THR A 275 -59.65 126.60 39.39
CA THR A 275 -59.43 127.92 38.81
C THR A 275 -58.80 127.80 37.42
N PHE A 276 -59.37 128.49 36.43
CA PHE A 276 -59.09 128.38 35.01
C PHE A 276 -58.55 129.72 34.48
N THR A 277 -57.29 129.79 34.06
CA THR A 277 -56.63 130.99 33.50
C THR A 277 -56.32 130.80 32.03
N TYR A 278 -56.90 131.61 31.16
CA TYR A 278 -56.76 131.57 29.70
C TYR A 278 -55.71 132.59 29.25
N THR A 279 -54.67 132.13 28.54
CA THR A 279 -53.56 132.97 28.07
C THR A 279 -53.30 132.69 26.59
N ASP A 280 -53.24 133.74 25.74
CA ASP A 280 -52.91 133.59 24.31
C ASP A 280 -51.41 133.39 24.06
N CYS A 281 -51.01 133.07 22.82
CA CYS A 281 -49.61 132.76 22.50
C CYS A 281 -48.66 133.98 22.55
N ALA A 282 -49.21 135.20 22.56
CA ALA A 282 -48.47 136.45 22.78
C ALA A 282 -48.36 136.84 24.27
N GLY A 283 -49.13 136.17 25.16
CA GLY A 283 -49.02 136.26 26.61
C GLY A 283 -50.09 137.08 27.34
N ASN A 284 -51.28 137.31 26.75
CA ASN A 284 -52.36 138.07 27.41
C ASN A 284 -53.40 137.17 28.12
N GLU A 285 -53.83 137.51 29.35
CA GLU A 285 -54.55 136.58 30.26
C GLU A 285 -56.00 136.96 30.69
N SER A 286 -56.80 135.98 31.15
CA SER A 286 -58.13 136.13 31.82
C SER A 286 -58.55 134.90 32.67
N VAL A 287 -59.41 135.02 33.71
CA VAL A 287 -59.63 133.96 34.75
C VAL A 287 -61.10 133.65 35.11
N TYR A 288 -61.42 132.36 35.40
CA TYR A 288 -62.72 131.80 35.86
C TYR A 288 -62.53 130.78 37.01
N VAL A 289 -63.52 130.53 37.90
CA VAL A 289 -63.40 129.60 39.07
C VAL A 289 -64.67 128.75 39.31
N TYR A 290 -64.53 127.52 39.80
CA TYR A 290 -65.61 126.60 40.21
C TYR A 290 -65.29 125.87 41.55
N THR A 291 -66.26 125.64 42.44
CA THR A 291 -66.05 124.99 43.76
C THR A 291 -66.97 123.79 44.03
N TYR A 292 -66.43 122.70 44.60
CA TYR A 292 -67.14 121.57 45.19
C TYR A 292 -66.94 121.50 46.71
N THR A 293 -67.90 120.95 47.46
CA THR A 293 -67.80 120.64 48.91
C THR A 293 -68.01 119.13 49.16
N ILE A 294 -67.20 118.50 50.01
CA ILE A 294 -67.21 117.06 50.36
C ILE A 294 -67.68 116.85 51.82
N ASP A 295 -68.63 115.93 52.04
CA ASP A 295 -69.30 115.63 53.33
C ASP A 295 -69.67 114.13 53.40
N VAL A 296 -69.14 113.33 54.34
CA VAL A 296 -69.18 111.84 54.29
C VAL A 296 -70.11 111.27 55.37
N SER A 297 -71.40 111.12 55.06
CA SER A 297 -72.43 110.88 56.09
C SER A 297 -72.82 109.41 56.34
N THR A 298 -72.39 108.47 55.51
CA THR A 298 -72.91 107.09 55.50
C THR A 298 -71.91 106.04 56.00
N ALA A 299 -72.36 105.18 56.93
CA ALA A 299 -71.53 104.12 57.50
C ALA A 299 -71.16 103.00 56.51
N PRO A 300 -70.02 102.30 56.70
CA PRO A 300 -69.58 101.22 55.82
C PRO A 300 -70.55 100.03 55.80
N VAL A 301 -70.79 99.44 54.64
CA VAL A 301 -71.68 98.27 54.52
C VAL A 301 -70.86 96.98 54.63
N VAL A 302 -71.00 96.29 55.76
CA VAL A 302 -70.43 94.96 55.99
C VAL A 302 -71.37 93.86 55.47
N PRO A 303 -70.84 92.70 55.03
CA PRO A 303 -71.67 91.52 54.72
C PRO A 303 -72.35 90.96 55.99
N THR A 304 -73.36 90.11 55.81
CA THR A 304 -73.95 89.35 56.92
C THR A 304 -72.92 88.42 57.55
N ASN A 305 -72.87 88.35 58.88
CA ASN A 305 -72.04 87.40 59.63
C ASN A 305 -72.10 86.00 59.05
N ASP A 306 -70.95 85.35 58.96
CA ASP A 306 -70.76 84.05 58.32
C ASP A 306 -70.07 83.06 59.28
N GLY A 307 -69.93 81.81 58.88
CA GLY A 307 -69.26 80.80 59.70
C GLY A 307 -69.09 79.46 59.01
N SER A 308 -68.25 78.62 59.60
CA SER A 308 -67.99 77.27 59.14
C SER A 308 -67.73 76.32 60.31
N THR A 309 -67.84 75.03 60.06
CA THR A 309 -67.40 73.99 61.01
C THR A 309 -66.01 73.53 60.60
N VAL A 310 -65.10 73.46 61.58
CA VAL A 310 -63.76 72.88 61.41
C VAL A 310 -63.58 71.81 62.47
N GLU A 311 -62.83 70.75 62.16
CA GLU A 311 -62.53 69.73 63.16
C GLU A 311 -61.63 70.35 64.25
N CYS A 312 -60.61 71.12 63.86
CA CYS A 312 -59.56 71.57 64.77
C CYS A 312 -59.53 73.08 65.04
N ILE A 313 -59.15 73.45 66.26
CA ILE A 313 -58.93 74.86 66.63
C ILE A 313 -57.80 75.52 65.82
N ALA A 314 -56.80 74.76 65.40
CA ALA A 314 -55.73 75.25 64.51
C ALA A 314 -56.23 75.61 63.11
N ASP A 315 -57.30 74.97 62.63
CA ASP A 315 -57.91 75.24 61.32
C ASP A 315 -58.86 76.44 61.35
N ALA A 316 -59.32 76.84 62.54
CA ALA A 316 -60.03 78.10 62.80
C ALA A 316 -59.08 79.32 62.71
N THR A 317 -58.22 79.34 61.68
CA THR A 317 -57.31 80.45 61.40
C THR A 317 -58.07 81.75 61.18
N GLN A 318 -57.47 82.90 61.52
CA GLN A 318 -58.10 84.20 61.32
C GLN A 318 -58.58 84.35 59.86
N PRO A 319 -59.89 84.45 59.61
CA PRO A 319 -60.41 84.45 58.26
C PRO A 319 -60.01 85.74 57.57
N THR A 320 -59.91 85.71 56.24
CA THR A 320 -59.60 86.94 55.49
C THR A 320 -60.74 87.93 55.72
N ALA A 321 -60.41 89.09 56.27
CA ALA A 321 -61.36 90.18 56.46
C ALA A 321 -62.08 90.45 55.13
N PRO A 322 -63.43 90.48 55.08
CA PRO A 322 -64.12 90.89 53.87
C PRO A 322 -63.66 92.28 53.46
N VAL A 323 -63.49 92.49 52.16
CA VAL A 323 -63.15 93.81 51.61
C VAL A 323 -64.39 94.69 51.73
N VAL A 324 -64.38 95.55 52.74
CA VAL A 324 -65.42 96.55 52.98
C VAL A 324 -64.83 97.89 52.58
N THR A 325 -65.57 98.63 51.75
CA THR A 325 -65.22 100.00 51.42
C THR A 325 -66.10 100.97 52.19
N ASP A 326 -65.65 102.22 52.31
CA ASP A 326 -66.58 103.33 52.55
C ASP A 326 -67.50 103.54 51.33
N VAL A 327 -68.41 104.52 51.44
CA VAL A 327 -69.31 104.92 50.35
C VAL A 327 -68.56 105.44 49.12
N CYS A 328 -67.32 105.91 49.29
CA CYS A 328 -66.45 106.43 48.25
C CYS A 328 -65.58 105.35 47.58
N GLY A 329 -65.74 104.08 47.97
CA GLY A 329 -64.99 102.96 47.41
C GLY A 329 -63.58 102.79 47.99
N ASN A 330 -63.18 103.55 49.01
CA ASN A 330 -61.89 103.37 49.67
C ASN A 330 -61.96 102.13 50.57
N ALA A 331 -61.00 101.21 50.44
CA ALA A 331 -60.93 100.02 51.29
C ALA A 331 -60.65 100.39 52.76
N ILE A 332 -61.52 99.93 53.66
CA ILE A 332 -61.37 100.11 55.11
C ILE A 332 -60.68 98.88 55.69
N THR A 333 -59.54 99.09 56.34
CA THR A 333 -58.87 98.04 57.13
C THR A 333 -59.58 97.90 58.48
N PRO A 334 -60.15 96.75 58.84
CA PRO A 334 -60.82 96.56 60.12
C PRO A 334 -59.82 96.39 61.27
N VAL A 335 -60.28 96.72 62.48
CA VAL A 335 -59.68 96.24 63.72
C VAL A 335 -60.27 94.87 64.03
N ILE A 336 -59.41 93.88 64.28
CA ILE A 336 -59.80 92.47 64.45
C ILE A 336 -59.60 92.07 65.91
N THR A 337 -60.59 91.40 66.50
CA THR A 337 -60.51 90.76 67.81
C THR A 337 -61.06 89.34 67.73
N GLU A 338 -60.65 88.47 68.65
CA GLU A 338 -61.12 87.08 68.75
C GLU A 338 -61.48 86.71 70.18
N ASN A 339 -62.32 85.69 70.35
CA ASN A 339 -62.55 85.10 71.67
C ASN A 339 -61.43 84.09 72.04
N THR A 340 -61.42 83.71 73.32
CA THR A 340 -60.57 82.63 73.83
C THR A 340 -60.92 81.29 73.19
N ASP A 341 -59.91 80.50 72.87
CA ASP A 341 -60.07 79.20 72.21
C ASP A 341 -60.96 78.23 73.02
N PRO A 342 -61.90 77.51 72.38
CA PRO A 342 -62.51 76.32 72.96
C PRO A 342 -61.44 75.24 73.21
N VAL A 343 -61.59 74.50 74.31
CA VAL A 343 -60.61 73.47 74.73
C VAL A 343 -60.72 72.18 73.90
N CYS A 344 -61.88 71.95 73.28
CA CYS A 344 -62.17 70.80 72.43
C CYS A 344 -63.30 71.16 71.44
N GLU A 345 -64.57 71.04 71.86
CA GLU A 345 -65.74 71.49 71.09
C GLU A 345 -66.15 72.91 71.54
N GLY A 346 -66.48 73.77 70.58
CA GLY A 346 -67.05 75.10 70.83
C GLY A 346 -66.77 76.13 69.73
N ASP A 347 -67.31 77.34 69.88
CA ASP A 347 -67.19 78.38 68.86
C ASP A 347 -65.93 79.26 69.05
N LYS A 348 -65.08 79.35 68.03
CA LYS A 348 -64.03 80.36 67.85
C LYS A 348 -64.58 81.48 66.95
N ILE A 349 -64.65 82.70 67.47
CA ILE A 349 -65.32 83.84 66.82
C ILE A 349 -64.31 84.95 66.55
N TYR A 350 -64.20 85.36 65.29
CA TYR A 350 -63.45 86.53 64.85
C TYR A 350 -64.40 87.70 64.61
N THR A 351 -64.14 88.83 65.26
CA THR A 351 -64.92 90.08 65.18
C THR A 351 -64.10 91.13 64.44
N PHE A 352 -64.60 91.58 63.28
CA PHE A 352 -63.98 92.57 62.41
C PHE A 352 -64.77 93.88 62.52
N THR A 353 -64.15 94.93 63.06
CA THR A 353 -64.75 96.25 63.24
C THR A 353 -64.17 97.23 62.23
N TYR A 354 -65.01 97.70 61.30
CA TYR A 354 -64.66 98.64 60.24
C TYR A 354 -65.09 100.05 60.65
N THR A 355 -64.17 101.00 60.59
CA THR A 355 -64.42 102.42 60.87
C THR A 355 -63.92 103.26 59.69
N ASP A 356 -64.78 104.10 59.11
CA ASP A 356 -64.38 105.01 58.03
C ASP A 356 -63.65 106.28 58.53
N CYS A 357 -63.27 107.17 57.61
CA CYS A 357 -62.55 108.40 57.95
C CYS A 357 -63.41 109.44 58.70
N ALA A 358 -64.74 109.37 58.56
CA ALA A 358 -65.70 110.21 59.29
C ALA A 358 -66.01 109.65 60.70
N GLY A 359 -65.66 108.39 60.96
CA GLY A 359 -65.79 107.72 62.26
C GLY A 359 -67.02 106.83 62.40
N ASN A 360 -67.72 106.52 61.30
CA ASN A 360 -68.87 105.61 61.32
C ASN A 360 -68.39 104.15 61.41
N ILE A 361 -69.10 103.32 62.18
CA ILE A 361 -68.64 101.96 62.55
C ILE A 361 -69.63 100.87 62.09
N SER A 362 -69.11 99.82 61.49
CA SER A 362 -69.84 98.57 61.18
C SER A 362 -69.03 97.33 61.60
N VAL A 363 -69.73 96.26 62.01
CA VAL A 363 -69.10 95.06 62.59
C VAL A 363 -69.55 93.79 61.86
N TYR A 364 -68.59 92.97 61.47
CA TYR A 364 -68.78 91.64 60.88
C TYR A 364 -68.16 90.58 61.80
N ASN A 365 -68.92 89.51 62.08
CA ASN A 365 -68.41 88.36 62.82
C ASN A 365 -68.28 87.15 61.90
N TYR A 366 -67.19 86.40 62.04
CA TYR A 366 -67.02 85.08 61.47
C TYR A 366 -66.90 84.05 62.60
N THR A 367 -67.76 83.03 62.61
CA THR A 367 -67.77 81.99 63.63
C THR A 367 -67.31 80.65 63.06
N TYR A 368 -66.19 80.14 63.56
CA TYR A 368 -65.83 78.73 63.43
C TYR A 368 -66.45 77.93 64.57
N THR A 369 -67.31 76.96 64.27
CA THR A 369 -67.68 75.93 65.25
C THR A 369 -66.62 74.85 65.19
N VAL A 370 -65.75 74.79 66.19
CA VAL A 370 -64.75 73.73 66.35
C VAL A 370 -65.45 72.50 66.87
N LYS A 371 -65.33 71.40 66.15
CA LYS A 371 -65.91 70.12 66.52
C LYS A 371 -65.08 68.97 65.98
N ASP A 372 -64.16 68.48 66.79
CA ASP A 372 -63.36 67.32 66.45
C ASP A 372 -64.18 66.02 66.58
N THR A 373 -64.39 65.36 65.45
CA THR A 373 -65.03 64.04 65.35
C THR A 373 -64.06 62.96 64.88
N THR A 374 -62.79 63.33 64.67
CA THR A 374 -61.78 62.47 64.09
C THR A 374 -61.02 61.78 65.22
N ALA A 375 -60.88 60.46 65.13
CA ALA A 375 -60.10 59.72 66.12
C ALA A 375 -58.59 59.81 65.77
N PRO A 376 -57.68 59.81 66.76
CA PRO A 376 -56.26 60.02 66.52
C PRO A 376 -55.70 59.00 65.53
N VAL A 377 -54.79 59.43 64.65
CA VAL A 377 -54.05 58.50 63.78
C VAL A 377 -52.98 57.80 64.62
N LEU A 378 -53.39 56.70 65.24
CA LEU A 378 -52.53 55.78 65.99
C LEU A 378 -51.60 55.02 65.04
N THR A 379 -50.34 55.42 65.02
CA THR A 379 -49.26 54.72 64.33
C THR A 379 -48.59 53.76 65.32
N LEU A 380 -48.87 52.47 65.15
CA LEU A 380 -48.21 51.43 65.92
C LEU A 380 -46.76 51.25 65.47
N PRO A 381 -45.84 50.85 66.36
CA PRO A 381 -44.65 50.13 65.95
C PRO A 381 -45.06 48.82 65.26
N ASP A 382 -44.20 48.34 64.36
CA ASP A 382 -44.44 47.08 63.64
C ASP A 382 -44.67 45.91 64.60
N ASN A 383 -45.35 44.88 64.10
CA ASN A 383 -45.48 43.62 64.81
C ASN A 383 -44.08 43.03 65.02
N VAL A 384 -43.74 42.72 66.27
CA VAL A 384 -42.45 42.14 66.62
C VAL A 384 -42.63 40.63 66.70
N THR A 385 -42.07 39.93 65.73
CA THR A 385 -41.82 38.50 65.85
C THR A 385 -40.36 38.31 66.27
N ALA A 386 -40.16 37.77 67.46
CA ALA A 386 -38.87 37.38 67.98
C ALA A 386 -38.78 35.85 68.02
N GLU A 387 -37.57 35.30 67.97
CA GLU A 387 -37.37 33.90 68.31
C GLU A 387 -37.52 33.74 69.83
N CYS A 388 -37.98 32.58 70.27
CA CYS A 388 -38.10 32.25 71.70
C CYS A 388 -36.75 32.17 72.43
N SER A 389 -35.64 32.13 71.68
CA SER A 389 -34.27 32.26 72.20
C SER A 389 -33.80 33.69 72.41
N ASP A 390 -34.48 34.68 71.83
CA ASP A 390 -34.06 36.07 71.89
C ASP A 390 -34.16 36.61 73.32
N ASP A 391 -33.15 37.36 73.76
CA ASP A 391 -33.21 38.06 75.04
C ASP A 391 -34.25 39.19 74.94
N LEU A 392 -35.46 38.88 75.43
CA LEU A 392 -36.58 39.82 75.46
C LEU A 392 -36.32 41.02 76.41
N THR A 393 -35.19 41.07 77.12
CA THR A 393 -34.83 42.11 78.09
C THR A 393 -33.64 42.99 77.66
N PRO A 394 -33.87 44.22 77.14
CA PRO A 394 -35.13 44.80 76.68
C PRO A 394 -35.20 44.79 75.14
N ILE A 395 -36.06 43.95 74.58
CA ILE A 395 -36.56 44.24 73.23
C ILE A 395 -37.34 45.55 73.33
N SER A 396 -36.88 46.56 72.60
CA SER A 396 -37.68 47.75 72.36
C SER A 396 -38.81 47.33 71.43
N PHE A 397 -39.98 47.01 72.00
CA PHE A 397 -41.21 46.71 71.26
C PHE A 397 -41.76 47.93 70.47
N GLY A 398 -40.97 48.99 70.36
CA GLY A 398 -41.37 50.31 69.91
C GLY A 398 -42.29 51.02 70.91
N GLU A 399 -42.43 52.32 70.69
CA GLU A 399 -43.50 53.13 71.30
C GLU A 399 -44.51 53.42 70.19
N ALA A 400 -45.80 53.21 70.45
CA ALA A 400 -46.82 53.74 69.55
C ALA A 400 -46.78 55.26 69.61
N THR A 401 -46.92 55.87 68.44
CA THR A 401 -47.12 57.31 68.32
C THR A 401 -48.54 57.56 67.85
N ALA A 402 -49.13 58.65 68.30
CA ALA A 402 -50.44 59.07 67.86
C ALA A 402 -50.31 60.52 67.45
N THR A 403 -50.71 60.80 66.22
CA THR A 403 -50.89 62.16 65.72
C THR A 403 -52.37 62.31 65.48
N ASP A 404 -53.01 63.20 66.21
CA ASP A 404 -54.33 63.64 65.84
C ASP A 404 -54.25 64.93 65.00
N ASN A 405 -55.27 65.23 64.21
CA ASN A 405 -55.34 66.49 63.47
C ASN A 405 -55.54 67.69 64.41
N CYS A 406 -56.19 67.50 65.56
CA CYS A 406 -56.60 68.56 66.47
C CYS A 406 -55.84 68.55 67.80
N ASP A 407 -55.50 67.38 68.33
CA ASP A 407 -54.67 67.22 69.53
C ASP A 407 -53.19 66.96 69.17
N PRO A 408 -52.26 67.88 69.49
CA PRO A 408 -50.83 67.66 69.25
C PRO A 408 -50.18 66.64 70.21
N ASN A 409 -50.88 66.18 71.27
CA ASN A 409 -50.39 65.17 72.21
C ASN A 409 -51.48 64.16 72.65
N PRO A 410 -52.05 63.34 71.74
CA PRO A 410 -53.07 62.37 72.09
C PRO A 410 -52.57 61.39 73.15
N VAL A 411 -53.42 61.08 74.13
CA VAL A 411 -53.05 60.23 75.27
C VAL A 411 -53.03 58.76 74.83
N ILE A 412 -51.83 58.19 74.75
CA ILE A 412 -51.60 56.80 74.40
C ILE A 412 -51.56 55.93 75.64
N THR A 413 -52.34 54.85 75.63
CA THR A 413 -52.34 53.78 76.62
C THR A 413 -52.18 52.43 75.93
N PHE A 414 -51.78 51.38 76.65
CA PHE A 414 -51.79 50.03 76.13
C PHE A 414 -52.23 49.00 77.17
N ASN A 415 -52.74 47.87 76.69
CA ASN A 415 -53.06 46.70 77.51
C ASN A 415 -52.60 45.42 76.82
N ASP A 416 -51.90 44.57 77.57
CA ASP A 416 -51.33 43.32 77.07
C ASP A 416 -52.22 42.13 77.39
N VAL A 417 -52.42 41.26 76.40
CA VAL A 417 -53.04 39.94 76.57
C VAL A 417 -52.09 38.88 76.02
N THR A 418 -51.40 38.19 76.92
CA THR A 418 -50.55 37.04 76.57
C THR A 418 -51.40 35.79 76.34
N THR A 419 -51.27 35.19 75.16
CA THR A 419 -51.80 33.86 74.83
C THR A 419 -50.61 32.97 74.53
N ASN A 420 -50.43 31.87 75.27
CA ASN A 420 -49.37 30.90 74.94
C ASN A 420 -49.67 30.28 73.57
N GLY A 421 -48.62 30.09 72.76
CA GLY A 421 -48.70 29.34 71.51
C GLY A 421 -48.78 27.83 71.77
N ASN A 422 -48.81 27.06 70.69
CA ASN A 422 -48.87 25.60 70.78
C ASN A 422 -47.51 24.96 71.11
N CYS A 423 -46.41 25.71 70.95
CA CYS A 423 -45.03 25.24 71.14
C CYS A 423 -44.45 25.74 72.47
N PRO A 424 -43.50 25.02 73.09
CA PRO A 424 -42.65 25.57 74.16
C PRO A 424 -42.00 26.88 73.72
N GLY A 425 -41.79 27.83 74.64
CA GLY A 425 -41.21 29.15 74.33
C GLY A 425 -42.11 30.11 73.53
N SER A 426 -43.00 29.60 72.69
CA SER A 426 -43.91 30.40 71.87
C SER A 426 -45.07 31.00 72.68
N PHE A 427 -45.29 32.31 72.50
CA PHE A 427 -46.45 33.02 73.01
C PHE A 427 -46.72 34.26 72.17
N THR A 428 -47.99 34.68 72.12
CA THR A 428 -48.42 35.90 71.46
C THR A 428 -48.96 36.86 72.51
N ILE A 429 -48.24 37.95 72.75
CA ILE A 429 -48.77 39.14 73.41
C ILE A 429 -49.51 39.97 72.37
N THR A 430 -50.83 40.01 72.48
CA THR A 430 -51.61 41.05 71.80
C THR A 430 -51.57 42.29 72.67
N ARG A 431 -50.81 43.31 72.25
CA ARG A 431 -50.77 44.62 72.88
C ARG A 431 -51.77 45.52 72.17
N THR A 432 -52.93 45.71 72.78
CA THR A 432 -53.91 46.70 72.31
C THR A 432 -53.46 48.07 72.75
N TRP A 433 -52.96 48.87 71.81
CA TRP A 433 -52.70 50.29 72.02
C TRP A 433 -54.01 51.06 71.80
N THR A 434 -54.25 52.10 72.59
CA THR A 434 -55.38 53.01 72.45
C THR A 434 -54.89 54.44 72.62
N ALA A 435 -55.02 55.24 71.56
CA ALA A 435 -54.82 56.68 71.61
C ALA A 435 -56.18 57.37 71.75
N THR A 436 -56.26 58.35 72.64
CA THR A 436 -57.45 59.17 72.87
C THR A 436 -57.03 60.64 72.84
N ASP A 437 -57.63 61.46 71.99
CA ASP A 437 -57.40 62.91 71.98
C ASP A 437 -58.03 63.62 73.20
N ALA A 438 -57.74 64.91 73.32
CA ALA A 438 -58.35 65.85 74.26
C ALA A 438 -59.88 65.95 74.15
N CYS A 439 -60.49 65.52 73.04
CA CYS A 439 -61.93 65.50 72.82
C CYS A 439 -62.62 64.18 73.21
N GLY A 440 -61.85 63.12 73.44
CA GLY A 440 -62.36 61.79 73.77
C GLY A 440 -62.70 60.92 72.57
N ASN A 441 -62.36 61.32 71.33
CA ASN A 441 -62.34 60.36 70.24
C ASN A 441 -61.16 59.41 70.46
N ALA A 442 -61.30 58.14 70.06
CA ALA A 442 -60.33 57.12 70.41
C ALA A 442 -60.09 56.15 69.24
N ALA A 443 -58.82 55.93 68.94
CA ALA A 443 -58.37 54.90 68.01
C ALA A 443 -57.65 53.80 68.79
N SER A 444 -58.11 52.56 68.63
CA SER A 444 -57.48 51.38 69.23
C SER A 444 -57.00 50.42 68.16
N ALA A 445 -55.75 49.99 68.23
CA ALA A 445 -55.16 49.04 67.30
C ALA A 445 -54.24 48.06 68.03
N ASN A 446 -54.16 46.82 67.51
CA ASN A 446 -53.37 45.76 68.13
C ASN A 446 -51.99 45.68 67.48
N GLN A 447 -50.95 45.85 68.28
CA GLN A 447 -49.63 45.33 67.96
C GLN A 447 -49.58 43.87 68.40
N ILE A 448 -49.09 43.01 67.51
CA ILE A 448 -48.79 41.62 67.83
C ILE A 448 -47.30 41.52 68.14
N ILE A 449 -46.99 41.14 69.38
CA ILE A 449 -45.64 40.79 69.82
C ILE A 449 -45.67 39.28 70.05
N SER A 450 -45.08 38.51 69.15
CA SER A 450 -45.02 37.05 69.25
C SER A 450 -43.60 36.58 69.43
N THR A 451 -43.37 35.69 70.40
CA THR A 451 -42.33 34.68 70.22
C THR A 451 -42.91 33.55 69.41
N SER A 452 -42.27 33.26 68.28
CA SER A 452 -42.51 32.04 67.52
C SER A 452 -41.18 31.42 67.21
N ASP A 453 -41.10 30.12 67.38
CA ASP A 453 -39.99 29.34 66.87
C ASP A 453 -40.11 29.31 65.34
N THR A 454 -39.19 29.98 64.64
CA THR A 454 -39.09 29.92 63.17
C THR A 454 -37.71 29.48 62.69
N THR A 455 -36.76 29.40 63.63
CA THR A 455 -35.45 28.80 63.41
C THR A 455 -35.62 27.29 63.32
N ALA A 456 -35.16 26.69 62.23
CA ALA A 456 -35.13 25.24 62.14
C ALA A 456 -33.95 24.70 63.00
N PRO A 457 -34.08 23.53 63.67
CA PRO A 457 -33.05 23.07 64.60
C PRO A 457 -31.69 22.87 63.93
N GLU A 458 -30.61 23.19 64.64
CA GLU A 458 -29.26 22.90 64.14
C GLU A 458 -28.84 21.50 64.57
N PHE A 459 -28.33 20.70 63.62
CA PHE A 459 -27.74 19.42 63.95
C PHE A 459 -26.45 19.63 64.77
N ASP A 460 -26.29 18.92 65.89
CA ASP A 460 -25.14 19.09 66.79
C ASP A 460 -23.81 18.60 66.19
N GLN A 461 -23.89 17.84 65.09
CA GLN A 461 -22.75 17.24 64.42
C GLN A 461 -22.06 18.27 63.52
N THR A 462 -20.79 18.57 63.78
CA THR A 462 -19.97 19.51 62.99
C THR A 462 -19.77 19.09 61.54
N ASP A 463 -19.86 17.78 61.28
CA ASP A 463 -19.76 17.16 59.96
C ASP A 463 -21.00 16.28 59.77
N LEU A 464 -21.90 16.68 58.88
CA LEU A 464 -23.11 15.91 58.56
C LEU A 464 -22.80 14.80 57.54
N PRO A 465 -23.61 13.72 57.50
CA PRO A 465 -23.36 12.58 56.60
C PRO A 465 -23.35 13.01 55.13
N GLY A 466 -22.16 13.15 54.54
CA GLY A 466 -22.00 13.57 53.16
C GLY A 466 -22.54 12.57 52.14
N ASP A 467 -22.77 13.03 50.92
CA ASP A 467 -23.08 12.15 49.78
C ASP A 467 -21.98 11.10 49.60
N ILE A 468 -22.38 9.85 49.44
CA ILE A 468 -21.48 8.71 49.31
C ILE A 468 -21.86 7.85 48.11
N VAL A 469 -20.83 7.23 47.52
CA VAL A 469 -20.98 6.17 46.53
C VAL A 469 -20.54 4.88 47.22
N VAL A 470 -21.44 3.89 47.26
CA VAL A 470 -21.19 2.60 47.89
C VAL A 470 -21.52 1.47 46.92
N GLU A 471 -20.88 0.33 47.14
CA GLU A 471 -21.21 -0.90 46.45
C GLU A 471 -22.21 -1.71 47.28
N CYS A 472 -23.20 -2.29 46.60
CA CYS A 472 -23.93 -3.46 47.10
C CYS A 472 -24.62 -3.24 48.46
N ASP A 473 -24.30 -4.07 49.45
CA ASP A 473 -24.74 -4.00 50.85
C ASP A 473 -23.91 -3.05 51.72
N GLY A 474 -22.93 -2.35 51.14
CA GLY A 474 -22.12 -1.29 51.77
C GLY A 474 -22.87 0.00 52.11
N ILE A 475 -24.21 -0.02 52.11
CA ILE A 475 -25.06 1.06 52.62
C ILE A 475 -24.77 1.20 54.13
N PRO A 476 -24.30 2.36 54.63
CA PRO A 476 -24.10 2.55 56.05
C PRO A 476 -25.43 2.46 56.81
N GLY A 477 -25.35 2.06 58.08
CA GLY A 477 -26.48 2.20 58.99
C GLY A 477 -26.91 3.67 59.13
N GLU A 478 -28.11 3.89 59.65
CA GLU A 478 -28.59 5.22 60.01
C GLU A 478 -27.66 5.82 61.07
N GLU A 479 -27.13 7.03 60.83
CA GLU A 479 -26.35 7.73 61.85
C GLU A 479 -27.29 8.34 62.88
N THR A 480 -26.97 8.17 64.17
CA THR A 480 -27.71 8.80 65.26
C THR A 480 -27.33 10.27 65.35
N LEU A 481 -27.92 11.09 64.49
CA LEU A 481 -27.83 12.54 64.60
C LEU A 481 -28.67 13.04 65.77
N THR A 482 -28.23 14.15 66.34
CA THR A 482 -28.97 14.91 67.34
C THR A 482 -29.05 16.36 66.86
N ALA A 483 -30.09 17.07 67.27
CA ALA A 483 -30.21 18.48 66.97
C ALA A 483 -30.50 19.23 68.26
N THR A 484 -29.83 20.36 68.44
CA THR A 484 -30.19 21.35 69.44
C THR A 484 -31.01 22.42 68.76
N ASP A 485 -32.09 22.77 69.42
CA ASP A 485 -32.92 23.88 69.03
C ASP A 485 -32.72 25.04 70.02
N ASN A 486 -32.86 26.28 69.55
CA ASN A 486 -32.68 27.48 70.35
C ASN A 486 -33.89 27.79 71.25
N CYS A 487 -35.05 27.21 70.93
CA CYS A 487 -36.37 27.47 71.52
C CYS A 487 -36.96 26.29 72.32
N GLY A 488 -36.58 25.05 72.01
CA GLY A 488 -37.14 23.83 72.59
C GLY A 488 -36.22 22.62 72.55
N ASN A 489 -36.80 21.43 72.40
CA ASN A 489 -36.05 20.22 72.08
C ASN A 489 -36.30 19.89 70.61
N ALA A 490 -35.29 19.35 69.92
CA ALA A 490 -35.47 18.78 68.60
C ALA A 490 -35.34 17.25 68.60
N ILE A 491 -36.17 16.62 67.78
CA ILE A 491 -36.17 15.19 67.51
C ILE A 491 -35.73 14.99 66.07
N VAL A 492 -34.62 14.29 65.86
CA VAL A 492 -34.24 13.85 64.51
C VAL A 492 -35.02 12.59 64.16
N THR A 493 -35.70 12.63 63.02
CA THR A 493 -36.26 11.46 62.35
C THR A 493 -35.47 11.17 61.07
N VAL A 494 -35.37 9.90 60.69
CA VAL A 494 -34.68 9.47 59.48
C VAL A 494 -35.65 8.74 58.56
N SER A 495 -35.54 8.97 57.25
CA SER A 495 -36.35 8.31 56.24
C SER A 495 -35.56 8.09 54.94
N ASP A 496 -35.72 6.90 54.35
CA ASP A 496 -35.03 6.50 53.11
C ASP A 496 -36.02 6.46 51.94
N GLU A 497 -35.77 7.28 50.91
CA GLU A 497 -36.40 7.16 49.59
C GLU A 497 -35.48 6.37 48.65
N ARG A 498 -35.91 5.18 48.21
CA ARG A 498 -35.18 4.36 47.21
C ARG A 498 -35.67 4.67 45.79
N ILE A 499 -34.72 4.98 44.90
CA ILE A 499 -34.94 5.26 43.48
C ILE A 499 -34.12 4.25 42.66
N ASP A 500 -34.79 3.24 42.10
CA ASP A 500 -34.16 2.22 41.24
C ASP A 500 -33.67 2.81 39.91
N ARG A 501 -32.54 2.28 39.39
CA ARG A 501 -32.05 2.58 38.03
C ARG A 501 -32.15 1.35 37.14
N ASN A 502 -31.66 1.45 35.90
CA ASN A 502 -31.81 0.41 34.87
C ASN A 502 -31.14 -0.93 35.21
N CYS A 503 -30.11 -0.96 36.07
CA CYS A 503 -29.62 -2.22 36.64
C CYS A 503 -30.30 -2.49 37.99
N PRO A 504 -30.75 -3.73 38.28
CA PRO A 504 -31.33 -4.11 39.57
C PRO A 504 -30.49 -3.75 40.82
N ASN A 505 -29.16 -3.81 40.70
CA ASN A 505 -28.22 -3.51 41.78
C ASN A 505 -27.84 -2.02 41.88
N ASN A 506 -28.23 -1.19 40.90
CA ASN A 506 -27.92 0.24 40.88
C ASN A 506 -29.14 1.04 41.26
N TYR A 507 -29.07 1.75 42.38
CA TYR A 507 -30.17 2.55 42.90
C TYR A 507 -29.61 3.68 43.77
N VAL A 508 -30.39 4.74 43.93
CA VAL A 508 -30.06 5.83 44.85
C VAL A 508 -30.98 5.72 46.05
N ILE A 509 -30.42 5.70 47.26
CA ILE A 509 -31.16 5.99 48.48
C ILE A 509 -30.92 7.46 48.80
N LYS A 510 -31.99 8.25 48.90
CA LYS A 510 -31.94 9.55 49.58
C LYS A 510 -32.33 9.33 51.02
N ARG A 511 -31.35 9.39 51.92
CA ARG A 511 -31.57 9.33 53.36
C ARG A 511 -31.77 10.75 53.86
N SER A 512 -33.00 11.07 54.23
CA SER A 512 -33.38 12.38 54.75
C SER A 512 -33.42 12.30 56.27
N TYR A 513 -32.45 12.95 56.91
CA TYR A 513 -32.48 13.24 58.34
C TYR A 513 -33.24 14.55 58.52
N THR A 514 -34.39 14.50 59.18
CA THR A 514 -35.23 15.66 59.45
C THR A 514 -35.25 15.90 60.95
N ALA A 515 -34.45 16.87 61.40
CA ALA A 515 -34.57 17.45 62.72
C ALA A 515 -35.87 18.26 62.77
N THR A 516 -36.73 17.96 63.75
CA THR A 516 -38.02 18.62 63.97
C THR A 516 -38.08 19.07 65.42
N ASP A 517 -38.25 20.36 65.67
CA ASP A 517 -38.51 20.91 67.01
C ASP A 517 -39.92 20.56 67.52
N ASP A 518 -40.14 20.88 68.80
CA ASP A 518 -41.46 20.83 69.46
C ASP A 518 -42.52 21.74 68.78
N CYS A 519 -42.13 22.63 67.85
CA CYS A 519 -43.01 23.54 67.11
C CYS A 519 -43.38 23.05 65.69
N GLY A 520 -42.68 22.02 65.18
CA GLY A 520 -42.86 21.46 63.85
C GLY A 520 -42.12 22.20 62.74
N VAL A 521 -41.19 23.10 63.06
CA VAL A 521 -40.22 23.60 62.08
C VAL A 521 -39.21 22.47 61.83
N THR A 522 -38.60 22.45 60.64
CA THR A 522 -37.78 21.30 60.22
C THR A 522 -36.51 21.71 59.50
N ASN A 523 -35.39 21.17 59.96
CA ASN A 523 -34.13 21.18 59.23
C ASN A 523 -33.90 19.79 58.63
N THR A 524 -33.87 19.70 57.30
CA THR A 524 -33.67 18.41 56.61
C THR A 524 -32.30 18.38 55.94
N HIS A 525 -31.41 17.55 56.48
CA HIS A 525 -30.19 17.14 55.80
C HIS A 525 -30.47 15.90 54.95
N VAL A 526 -30.16 15.96 53.66
CA VAL A 526 -30.31 14.82 52.74
C VAL A 526 -28.94 14.27 52.39
N GLN A 527 -28.69 13.02 52.77
CA GLN A 527 -27.57 12.23 52.29
C GLN A 527 -27.99 11.45 51.04
N THR A 528 -27.30 11.66 49.92
CA THR A 528 -27.44 10.85 48.71
C THR A 528 -26.49 9.67 48.77
N ILE A 529 -27.03 8.48 49.01
CA ILE A 529 -26.30 7.20 48.95
C ILE A 529 -26.51 6.64 47.55
N THR A 530 -25.53 6.81 46.66
CA THR A 530 -25.54 6.17 45.34
C THR A 530 -25.02 4.75 45.50
N VAL A 531 -25.92 3.77 45.47
CA VAL A 531 -25.54 2.36 45.35
C VAL A 531 -25.29 2.07 43.89
N GLN A 532 -24.04 1.73 43.56
CA GLN A 532 -23.67 1.28 42.23
C GLN A 532 -22.77 0.06 42.34
N ASP A 533 -23.18 -1.00 41.65
CA ASP A 533 -22.35 -2.09 41.21
C ASP A 533 -21.29 -1.52 40.24
N SER A 534 -20.01 -1.71 40.58
CA SER A 534 -18.89 -1.17 39.80
C SER A 534 -17.67 -2.09 39.74
N THR A 535 -17.64 -3.15 40.53
CA THR A 535 -16.64 -4.22 40.46
C THR A 535 -17.15 -5.33 39.54
N PRO A 536 -16.48 -5.63 38.42
CA PRO A 536 -16.83 -6.78 37.59
C PRO A 536 -16.67 -8.11 38.35
N PRO A 537 -17.50 -9.12 38.06
CA PRO A 537 -17.59 -10.34 38.85
C PRO A 537 -16.30 -11.17 38.84
N ALA A 538 -15.97 -11.79 39.97
CA ALA A 538 -14.78 -12.62 40.11
C ALA A 538 -15.11 -14.11 39.91
N PHE A 539 -14.29 -14.81 39.13
CA PHE A 539 -14.35 -16.27 39.03
C PHE A 539 -13.96 -16.91 40.38
N VAL A 540 -14.73 -17.92 40.81
CA VAL A 540 -14.56 -18.57 42.13
C VAL A 540 -13.45 -19.63 42.09
N GLU A 541 -13.42 -20.41 41.02
CA GLU A 541 -12.44 -21.46 40.81
C GLU A 541 -11.12 -20.91 40.25
N THR A 542 -10.06 -21.70 40.37
CA THR A 542 -8.76 -21.38 39.77
C THR A 542 -8.88 -21.33 38.26
N LEU A 543 -8.54 -20.20 37.65
CA LEU A 543 -8.65 -20.01 36.20
C LEU A 543 -7.81 -21.04 35.41
N PRO A 544 -8.35 -21.62 34.33
CA PRO A 544 -7.61 -22.49 33.42
C PRO A 544 -6.33 -21.83 32.90
N THR A 545 -5.25 -22.57 32.71
CA THR A 545 -3.98 -22.02 32.23
C THR A 545 -4.18 -21.28 30.90
N ALA A 546 -3.80 -20.00 30.83
CA ALA A 546 -4.15 -19.09 29.73
C ALA A 546 -3.63 -19.53 28.34
N ARG A 547 -2.62 -20.40 28.29
CA ARG A 547 -2.14 -21.03 27.06
C ARG A 547 -1.74 -22.48 27.34
N ILE A 548 -2.23 -23.39 26.51
CA ILE A 548 -1.86 -24.81 26.53
C ILE A 548 -1.62 -25.29 25.10
N VAL A 549 -0.90 -26.40 24.97
CA VAL A 549 -0.80 -27.16 23.72
C VAL A 549 -1.57 -28.46 23.93
N ALA A 550 -2.45 -28.78 22.99
CA ALA A 550 -3.16 -30.05 22.90
C ALA A 550 -2.79 -30.72 21.58
N GLU A 551 -2.94 -32.04 21.53
CA GLU A 551 -2.62 -32.85 20.36
C GLU A 551 -3.87 -33.58 19.92
N CYS A 552 -4.26 -33.40 18.65
CA CYS A 552 -5.46 -33.97 18.04
C CYS A 552 -6.74 -33.62 18.83
N ASP A 553 -7.63 -34.60 19.02
CA ASP A 553 -8.87 -34.49 19.78
C ASP A 553 -8.68 -34.41 21.31
N ASN A 554 -7.44 -34.42 21.83
CA ASN A 554 -7.17 -34.27 23.27
C ASN A 554 -7.32 -32.81 23.77
N ILE A 555 -8.33 -32.10 23.26
CA ILE A 555 -8.77 -30.80 23.75
C ILE A 555 -9.38 -31.03 25.14
N PRO A 556 -8.93 -30.35 26.20
CA PRO A 556 -9.59 -30.48 27.49
C PRO A 556 -11.04 -30.00 27.40
N VAL A 557 -11.93 -30.68 28.13
CA VAL A 557 -13.32 -30.24 28.30
C VAL A 557 -13.32 -28.87 28.98
N ALA A 558 -14.23 -27.99 28.57
CA ALA A 558 -14.38 -26.68 29.21
C ALA A 558 -14.66 -26.84 30.72
N GLU A 559 -13.81 -26.26 31.55
CA GLU A 559 -14.06 -26.20 33.00
C GLU A 559 -15.36 -25.43 33.27
N THR A 560 -16.17 -25.96 34.18
CA THR A 560 -17.39 -25.29 34.64
C THR A 560 -17.00 -24.29 35.71
N LEU A 561 -16.76 -23.05 35.29
CA LEU A 561 -16.48 -21.95 36.21
C LEU A 561 -17.79 -21.34 36.71
N THR A 562 -17.80 -20.93 37.97
CA THR A 562 -18.80 -20.04 38.57
C THR A 562 -18.16 -18.69 38.85
N ALA A 563 -18.98 -17.65 38.97
CA ALA A 563 -18.51 -16.32 39.32
C ALA A 563 -19.39 -15.73 40.41
N THR A 564 -18.74 -15.22 41.45
CA THR A 564 -19.37 -14.44 42.51
C THR A 564 -19.15 -12.97 42.23
N ASP A 565 -20.21 -12.20 42.44
CA ASP A 565 -20.14 -10.76 42.39
C ASP A 565 -20.33 -10.17 43.80
N THR A 566 -19.77 -9.00 44.08
CA THR A 566 -19.98 -8.32 45.37
C THR A 566 -21.45 -7.96 45.56
N CYS A 567 -22.15 -7.61 44.48
CA CYS A 567 -23.55 -7.21 44.45
C CYS A 567 -24.50 -8.36 44.09
N GLY A 568 -24.02 -9.60 43.95
CA GLY A 568 -24.89 -10.77 43.82
C GLY A 568 -24.29 -11.97 43.06
N SER A 569 -25.11 -12.58 42.21
CA SER A 569 -24.72 -13.73 41.39
C SER A 569 -24.39 -13.32 39.97
N ALA A 570 -23.23 -13.72 39.46
CA ALA A 570 -22.90 -13.58 38.05
C ALA A 570 -23.17 -14.86 37.26
N ILE A 571 -23.55 -14.70 36.00
CA ILE A 571 -23.76 -15.79 35.04
C ILE A 571 -22.47 -15.96 34.25
N VAL A 572 -21.89 -17.17 34.29
CA VAL A 572 -20.76 -17.51 33.42
C VAL A 572 -21.28 -18.14 32.13
N THR A 573 -20.86 -17.58 31.01
CA THR A 573 -21.00 -18.18 29.68
C THR A 573 -19.64 -18.63 29.16
N VAL A 574 -19.60 -19.68 28.35
CA VAL A 574 -18.38 -20.14 27.67
C VAL A 574 -18.62 -20.20 26.17
N SER A 575 -17.63 -19.73 25.41
CA SER A 575 -17.66 -19.76 23.95
C SER A 575 -16.30 -20.10 23.37
N ASP A 576 -16.31 -20.87 22.29
CA ASP A 576 -15.12 -21.36 21.60
C ASP A 576 -15.02 -20.70 20.20
N ALA A 577 -13.88 -20.08 19.91
CA ALA A 577 -13.56 -19.54 18.59
C ALA A 577 -12.35 -20.29 18.00
N ARG A 578 -12.54 -20.91 16.83
CA ARG A 578 -11.52 -21.70 16.13
C ARG A 578 -10.89 -20.89 14.98
N THR A 579 -9.57 -20.92 14.90
CA THR A 579 -8.78 -20.42 13.76
C THR A 579 -7.92 -21.56 13.23
N ASP A 580 -8.17 -21.99 11.99
CA ASP A 580 -7.39 -23.03 11.33
C ASP A 580 -5.97 -22.53 10.97
N ASP A 581 -4.99 -23.42 11.09
CA ASP A 581 -3.62 -23.24 10.59
C ASP A 581 -3.47 -23.95 9.23
N ASN A 582 -2.30 -23.86 8.60
CA ASN A 582 -2.08 -24.42 7.26
C ASN A 582 -2.10 -25.96 7.20
N CYS A 583 -1.89 -26.66 8.32
CA CYS A 583 -2.16 -28.10 8.38
C CYS A 583 -3.63 -28.34 8.79
N PRO A 584 -4.36 -29.25 8.12
CA PRO A 584 -5.74 -29.61 8.45
C PRO A 584 -6.02 -29.97 9.93
N ASN A 585 -5.05 -30.56 10.62
CA ASN A 585 -5.16 -30.98 12.02
C ASN A 585 -4.69 -29.92 13.02
N ASN A 586 -4.05 -28.84 12.55
CA ASN A 586 -3.53 -27.77 13.39
C ASN A 586 -4.50 -26.59 13.41
N TYR A 587 -4.87 -26.14 14.60
CA TYR A 587 -5.72 -24.97 14.78
C TYR A 587 -5.53 -24.37 16.16
N THR A 588 -5.88 -23.10 16.31
CA THR A 588 -5.96 -22.45 17.61
C THR A 588 -7.42 -22.33 18.01
N LEU A 589 -7.77 -22.87 19.17
CA LEU A 589 -9.08 -22.73 19.79
C LEU A 589 -8.96 -21.74 20.95
N ALA A 590 -9.51 -20.54 20.78
CA ALA A 590 -9.66 -19.55 21.83
C ALA A 590 -10.96 -19.83 22.58
N ARG A 591 -10.86 -20.39 23.78
CA ARG A 591 -11.99 -20.61 24.69
C ARG A 591 -12.10 -19.45 25.66
N THR A 592 -13.20 -18.72 25.61
CA THR A 592 -13.44 -17.57 26.48
C THR A 592 -14.61 -17.88 27.41
N TRP A 593 -14.34 -17.78 28.71
CA TRP A 593 -15.36 -17.67 29.74
C TRP A 593 -15.63 -16.19 29.99
N THR A 594 -16.90 -15.80 29.94
CA THR A 594 -17.36 -14.46 30.25
C THR A 594 -18.30 -14.58 31.44
N ALA A 595 -17.85 -14.12 32.61
CA ALA A 595 -18.72 -13.86 33.74
C ALA A 595 -19.42 -12.51 33.51
N THR A 596 -20.73 -12.46 33.73
CA THR A 596 -21.56 -11.25 33.59
C THR A 596 -22.50 -11.14 34.78
N ASP A 597 -22.45 -10.02 35.50
CA ASP A 597 -23.36 -9.71 36.60
C ASP A 597 -24.75 -9.23 36.11
N ALA A 598 -25.60 -8.79 37.04
CA ALA A 598 -26.94 -8.28 36.74
C ALA A 598 -26.95 -6.86 36.13
N CYS A 599 -25.84 -6.12 36.21
CA CYS A 599 -25.63 -4.81 35.59
C CYS A 599 -24.98 -4.87 34.21
N GLY A 600 -24.43 -6.02 33.82
CA GLY A 600 -23.73 -6.22 32.57
C GLY A 600 -22.24 -5.83 32.62
N LEU A 601 -21.62 -5.68 33.80
CA LEU A 601 -20.16 -5.66 33.84
C LEU A 601 -19.66 -7.09 33.59
N THR A 602 -18.43 -7.20 33.07
CA THR A 602 -17.90 -8.50 32.64
C THR A 602 -16.45 -8.69 33.02
N THR A 603 -16.17 -9.88 33.52
CA THR A 603 -14.81 -10.40 33.62
C THR A 603 -14.67 -11.53 32.61
N THR A 604 -13.67 -11.40 31.74
CA THR A 604 -13.38 -12.41 30.71
C THR A 604 -12.05 -13.10 31.02
N HIS A 605 -12.05 -14.43 30.92
CA HIS A 605 -10.83 -15.23 30.88
C HIS A 605 -10.77 -15.99 29.56
N THR A 606 -9.65 -15.92 28.85
CA THR A 606 -9.44 -16.63 27.59
C THR A 606 -8.29 -17.61 27.71
N GLN A 607 -8.58 -18.88 27.48
CA GLN A 607 -7.59 -19.93 27.28
C GLN A 607 -7.33 -20.11 25.78
N ILE A 608 -6.07 -19.96 25.39
CA ILE A 608 -5.60 -20.27 24.03
C ILE A 608 -5.13 -21.72 24.01
N ILE A 609 -5.95 -22.60 23.43
CA ILE A 609 -5.61 -24.00 23.19
C ILE A 609 -5.01 -24.09 21.80
N ILE A 610 -3.71 -24.39 21.71
CA ILE A 610 -3.04 -24.64 20.45
C ILE A 610 -3.13 -26.12 20.17
N VAL A 611 -4.01 -26.52 19.27
CA VAL A 611 -4.08 -27.90 18.78
C VAL A 611 -3.02 -28.04 17.71
N ARG A 612 -2.04 -28.90 17.96
CA ARG A 612 -0.98 -29.24 17.01
C ARG A 612 -0.75 -30.73 17.01
N ASP A 613 -0.74 -31.26 15.79
CA ASP A 613 -0.09 -32.52 15.48
C ASP A 613 1.42 -32.39 15.72
N THR A 614 1.97 -33.22 16.59
CA THR A 614 3.40 -33.21 16.95
C THR A 614 4.05 -34.59 16.91
N THR A 615 3.27 -35.63 16.64
CA THR A 615 3.70 -37.02 16.68
C THR A 615 3.75 -37.54 15.25
N ALA A 616 4.92 -37.97 14.79
CA ALA A 616 5.04 -38.55 13.45
C ALA A 616 4.33 -39.92 13.36
N PRO A 617 3.78 -40.28 12.19
CA PRO A 617 2.96 -41.48 12.04
C PRO A 617 3.75 -42.77 12.27
N THR A 618 3.06 -43.83 12.69
CA THR A 618 3.69 -45.12 13.01
C THR A 618 3.26 -46.21 12.02
N PHE A 619 4.21 -47.02 11.54
CA PHE A 619 3.91 -48.16 10.69
C PHE A 619 3.14 -49.24 11.46
N VAL A 620 2.12 -49.82 10.82
CA VAL A 620 1.23 -50.83 11.44
C VAL A 620 1.85 -52.22 11.37
N GLU A 621 2.43 -52.58 10.23
CA GLU A 621 3.03 -53.89 9.99
C GLU A 621 4.48 -53.97 10.46
N THR A 622 5.00 -55.20 10.59
CA THR A 622 6.39 -55.43 10.96
C THR A 622 7.34 -54.94 9.87
N LEU A 623 8.24 -54.02 10.21
CA LEU A 623 9.19 -53.43 9.28
C LEU A 623 10.12 -54.49 8.64
N PRO A 624 10.33 -54.45 7.31
CA PRO A 624 11.19 -55.39 6.61
C PRO A 624 12.66 -55.17 6.99
N ARG A 625 13.39 -56.28 7.19
CA ARG A 625 14.81 -56.26 7.57
C ARG A 625 15.72 -56.32 6.36
N ASP A 626 16.93 -55.81 6.52
CA ASP A 626 18.01 -55.95 5.55
C ASP A 626 18.22 -57.41 5.14
N THR A 627 18.55 -57.62 3.88
CA THR A 627 18.66 -58.96 3.28
C THR A 627 19.72 -58.99 2.19
N THR A 628 20.24 -60.17 1.89
CA THR A 628 21.18 -60.42 0.80
C THR A 628 20.54 -61.42 -0.15
N VAL A 629 20.56 -61.13 -1.45
CA VAL A 629 19.99 -61.95 -2.51
C VAL A 629 20.98 -62.05 -3.68
N GLU A 630 20.82 -63.06 -4.52
CA GLU A 630 21.61 -63.21 -5.74
C GLU A 630 20.81 -62.68 -6.94
N CYS A 631 21.49 -62.02 -7.88
CA CYS A 631 20.96 -61.64 -9.18
C CYS A 631 19.62 -60.86 -9.10
N ASP A 632 18.59 -61.31 -9.81
CA ASP A 632 17.28 -60.66 -9.91
C ASP A 632 16.28 -61.06 -8.79
N ASP A 633 16.68 -61.87 -7.79
CA ASP A 633 15.82 -62.30 -6.66
C ASP A 633 15.54 -61.18 -5.63
N ILE A 634 15.48 -59.93 -6.08
CA ILE A 634 15.08 -58.77 -5.28
C ILE A 634 13.63 -58.99 -4.80
N PRO A 635 13.36 -59.03 -3.48
CA PRO A 635 12.01 -59.19 -2.99
C PRO A 635 11.15 -58.00 -3.40
N ASN A 636 9.87 -58.24 -3.73
CA ASN A 636 8.90 -57.16 -3.95
C ASN A 636 8.77 -56.27 -2.71
N ALA A 637 8.54 -54.97 -2.92
CA ALA A 637 8.33 -54.04 -1.81
C ALA A 637 7.11 -54.46 -0.97
N THR A 638 7.31 -54.70 0.33
CA THR A 638 6.21 -54.93 1.27
C THR A 638 5.28 -53.73 1.28
N THR A 639 3.98 -53.95 1.11
CA THR A 639 2.96 -52.93 1.33
C THR A 639 2.88 -52.66 2.83
N LEU A 640 3.31 -51.47 3.26
CA LEU A 640 3.14 -50.99 4.62
C LEU A 640 2.02 -49.95 4.66
N THR A 641 1.26 -49.96 5.74
CA THR A 641 0.33 -48.90 6.13
C THR A 641 0.88 -48.19 7.37
N ALA A 642 0.42 -46.97 7.59
CA ALA A 642 0.76 -46.20 8.78
C ALA A 642 -0.50 -45.64 9.41
N VAL A 643 -0.50 -45.56 10.74
CA VAL A 643 -1.53 -44.91 11.54
C VAL A 643 -0.92 -43.73 12.26
N ASP A 644 -1.75 -42.71 12.40
CA ASP A 644 -1.41 -41.46 13.06
C ASP A 644 -2.44 -41.19 14.17
N ASN A 645 -2.05 -40.46 15.21
CA ASN A 645 -2.96 -40.11 16.31
C ASN A 645 -3.89 -38.93 15.98
N CYS A 646 -3.52 -38.09 15.00
CA CYS A 646 -4.24 -36.91 14.56
C CYS A 646 -4.99 -37.12 13.23
N GLY A 647 -4.70 -38.17 12.46
CA GLY A 647 -5.48 -38.47 11.27
C GLY A 647 -5.06 -39.72 10.49
N ASN A 648 -5.12 -39.60 9.16
CA ASN A 648 -4.67 -40.65 8.25
C ASN A 648 -3.22 -40.37 7.82
N ALA A 649 -2.37 -41.38 7.87
CA ALA A 649 -1.05 -41.33 7.26
C ALA A 649 -1.04 -42.02 5.88
N THR A 650 -0.17 -41.54 5.01
CA THR A 650 0.10 -42.13 3.69
C THR A 650 1.51 -42.69 3.67
N VAL A 651 1.72 -43.83 3.01
CA VAL A 651 3.04 -44.45 2.88
C VAL A 651 3.49 -44.39 1.42
N ALA A 652 4.60 -43.71 1.17
CA ALA A 652 5.32 -43.78 -0.10
C ALA A 652 6.49 -44.76 0.02
N VAL A 653 6.80 -45.49 -1.05
CA VAL A 653 7.99 -46.35 -1.14
C VAL A 653 8.83 -45.95 -2.34
N SER A 654 10.15 -45.93 -2.18
CA SER A 654 11.12 -45.63 -3.23
C SER A 654 12.40 -46.44 -3.07
N ASP A 655 12.99 -46.85 -4.20
CA ASP A 655 14.23 -47.60 -4.26
C ASP A 655 15.37 -46.70 -4.76
N SER A 656 16.52 -46.75 -4.08
CA SER A 656 17.77 -46.13 -4.54
C SER A 656 18.83 -47.20 -4.72
N ARG A 657 19.34 -47.38 -5.95
CA ARG A 657 20.41 -48.33 -6.28
C ARG A 657 21.78 -47.66 -6.20
N THR A 658 22.74 -48.36 -5.60
CA THR A 658 24.17 -48.03 -5.63
C THR A 658 24.93 -49.23 -6.19
N ASP A 659 25.62 -49.06 -7.31
CA ASP A 659 26.44 -50.11 -7.92
C ASP A 659 27.73 -50.34 -7.13
N ASP A 660 28.17 -51.61 -7.07
CA ASP A 660 29.47 -52.02 -6.51
C ASP A 660 30.50 -52.19 -7.66
N ASP A 661 31.76 -52.51 -7.35
CA ASP A 661 32.83 -52.63 -8.35
C ASP A 661 32.60 -53.82 -9.34
N CYS A 662 31.80 -54.83 -8.98
CA CYS A 662 31.32 -55.82 -9.94
C CYS A 662 29.96 -55.39 -10.54
N PRO A 663 29.77 -55.43 -11.88
CA PRO A 663 28.51 -55.06 -12.53
C PRO A 663 27.23 -55.78 -12.05
N SER A 664 27.34 -57.02 -11.57
CA SER A 664 26.21 -57.80 -11.03
C SER A 664 26.01 -57.63 -9.52
N ASN A 665 26.89 -56.90 -8.83
CA ASN A 665 26.80 -56.58 -7.41
C ASN A 665 26.31 -55.14 -7.23
N TYR A 666 25.28 -54.94 -6.42
CA TYR A 666 24.75 -53.62 -6.11
C TYR A 666 23.92 -53.65 -4.82
N THR A 667 23.68 -52.49 -4.24
CA THR A 667 22.79 -52.36 -3.07
C THR A 667 21.57 -51.52 -3.44
N ILE A 668 20.37 -52.00 -3.07
CA ILE A 668 19.15 -51.21 -3.12
C ILE A 668 18.81 -50.77 -1.69
N ALA A 669 18.85 -49.47 -1.44
CA ALA A 669 18.24 -48.85 -0.27
C ALA A 669 16.76 -48.59 -0.58
N ARG A 670 15.88 -49.51 -0.16
CA ARG A 670 14.43 -49.35 -0.28
C ARG A 670 13.91 -48.60 0.93
N THR A 671 13.29 -47.45 0.71
CA THR A 671 12.84 -46.55 1.76
C THR A 671 11.33 -46.38 1.72
N TRP A 672 10.67 -46.64 2.85
CA TRP A 672 9.28 -46.27 3.09
C TRP A 672 9.26 -44.99 3.92
N ILE A 673 8.48 -44.01 3.48
CA ILE A 673 8.22 -42.77 4.21
C ILE A 673 6.72 -42.75 4.50
N ALA A 674 6.37 -42.89 5.77
CA ALA A 674 5.03 -42.60 6.27
C ALA A 674 4.93 -41.09 6.51
N THR A 675 3.96 -40.43 5.89
CA THR A 675 3.71 -38.99 6.00
C THR A 675 2.25 -38.74 6.38
N ASP A 676 2.02 -37.97 7.44
CA ASP A 676 0.69 -37.55 7.91
C ASP A 676 0.13 -36.35 7.10
N GLY A 677 -1.01 -35.80 7.54
CA GLY A 677 -1.65 -34.63 6.94
C GLY A 677 -0.95 -33.29 7.22
N CYS A 678 -0.04 -33.22 8.19
CA CYS A 678 0.79 -32.06 8.54
C CYS A 678 2.19 -32.09 7.91
N GLY A 679 2.61 -33.22 7.33
CA GLY A 679 3.92 -33.42 6.76
C GLY A 679 5.00 -33.86 7.77
N LEU A 680 4.65 -34.37 8.96
CA LEU A 680 5.62 -35.09 9.77
C LEU A 680 5.83 -36.48 9.16
N THR A 681 7.05 -36.99 9.29
CA THR A 681 7.48 -38.20 8.57
C THR A 681 8.18 -39.20 9.47
N THR A 682 7.78 -40.46 9.36
CA THR A 682 8.55 -41.61 9.87
C THR A 682 9.11 -42.39 8.71
N THR A 683 10.44 -42.56 8.71
CA THR A 683 11.18 -43.21 7.63
C THR A 683 11.72 -44.55 8.09
N HIS A 684 11.52 -45.59 7.28
CA HIS A 684 12.19 -46.88 7.41
C HIS A 684 12.95 -47.19 6.12
N THR A 685 14.20 -47.66 6.24
CA THR A 685 14.99 -48.11 5.09
C THR A 685 15.40 -49.56 5.30
N GLN A 686 15.14 -50.39 4.29
CA GLN A 686 15.70 -51.74 4.13
C GLN A 686 16.87 -51.67 3.17
N LEU A 687 18.02 -52.22 3.56
CA LEU A 687 19.14 -52.46 2.66
C LEU A 687 19.04 -53.87 2.06
N ILE A 688 18.84 -53.93 0.74
CA ILE A 688 18.89 -55.16 -0.05
C ILE A 688 20.25 -55.21 -0.72
N THR A 689 21.09 -56.17 -0.34
CA THR A 689 22.41 -56.38 -0.94
C THR A 689 22.28 -57.44 -2.02
N VAL A 690 22.41 -57.04 -3.29
CA VAL A 690 22.48 -57.98 -4.41
C VAL A 690 23.95 -58.35 -4.61
N ARG A 691 24.25 -59.65 -4.52
CA ARG A 691 25.60 -60.18 -4.75
C ARG A 691 25.55 -61.48 -5.52
N ASP A 692 26.35 -61.54 -6.56
CA ASP A 692 26.73 -62.75 -7.27
C ASP A 692 27.80 -63.50 -6.46
N THR A 693 27.49 -64.73 -6.02
CA THR A 693 28.44 -65.60 -5.32
C THR A 693 28.56 -67.00 -5.94
N THR A 694 27.98 -67.18 -7.12
CA THR A 694 27.93 -68.43 -7.86
C THR A 694 28.91 -68.39 -9.02
N ALA A 695 29.51 -69.53 -9.38
CA ALA A 695 30.39 -69.62 -10.54
C ALA A 695 29.64 -70.20 -11.75
N PRO A 696 30.07 -69.89 -13.00
CA PRO A 696 29.39 -70.37 -14.20
C PRO A 696 29.31 -71.90 -14.30
N VAL A 697 28.20 -72.40 -14.84
CA VAL A 697 27.91 -73.83 -15.04
C VAL A 697 27.75 -74.19 -16.51
N PRO A 698 28.14 -75.40 -16.95
CA PRO A 698 27.96 -75.83 -18.32
C PRO A 698 26.46 -75.96 -18.66
N VAL A 699 26.08 -75.46 -19.84
CA VAL A 699 24.68 -75.48 -20.35
C VAL A 699 24.16 -76.90 -20.53
N SER A 700 25.06 -77.83 -20.85
CA SER A 700 24.80 -79.25 -20.98
C SER A 700 25.94 -80.06 -20.35
N ALA A 701 25.61 -81.17 -19.70
CA ALA A 701 26.63 -82.13 -19.27
C ALA A 701 27.44 -82.65 -20.46
N PHE A 702 28.75 -82.79 -20.26
CA PHE A 702 29.68 -83.45 -21.17
C PHE A 702 30.32 -84.64 -20.44
N GLU A 703 30.81 -85.63 -21.19
CA GLU A 703 31.47 -86.80 -20.59
C GLU A 703 32.83 -86.40 -20.01
N GLU A 704 32.97 -86.43 -18.68
CA GLU A 704 34.21 -86.08 -17.95
C GLU A 704 35.34 -87.11 -18.16
N THR A 705 35.01 -88.33 -18.57
CA THR A 705 35.98 -89.40 -18.87
C THR A 705 35.62 -90.13 -20.14
N LEU A 706 36.58 -90.32 -21.04
CA LEU A 706 36.39 -91.06 -22.29
C LEU A 706 37.57 -91.99 -22.55
N ASP A 707 37.30 -93.26 -22.83
CA ASP A 707 38.32 -94.21 -23.27
C ASP A 707 38.42 -94.16 -24.80
N VAL A 708 39.61 -93.89 -25.34
CA VAL A 708 39.87 -93.68 -26.78
C VAL A 708 41.11 -94.44 -27.24
N SER A 709 41.26 -94.61 -28.55
CA SER A 709 42.47 -95.16 -29.17
C SER A 709 43.43 -94.02 -29.55
N CYS A 710 44.74 -94.25 -29.52
CA CYS A 710 45.72 -93.30 -30.07
C CYS A 710 45.51 -93.02 -31.57
N THR A 711 44.78 -93.88 -32.30
CA THR A 711 44.41 -93.68 -33.72
C THR A 711 43.11 -92.91 -33.94
N ASP A 712 42.28 -92.73 -32.91
CA ASP A 712 40.96 -92.08 -32.99
C ASP A 712 40.69 -91.25 -31.72
N ILE A 713 41.43 -90.15 -31.59
CA ILE A 713 41.28 -89.17 -30.51
C ILE A 713 40.31 -88.07 -31.00
N PRO A 714 39.12 -87.90 -30.38
CA PRO A 714 38.16 -86.91 -30.82
C PRO A 714 38.61 -85.48 -30.48
N GLU A 715 38.18 -84.51 -31.30
CA GLU A 715 38.37 -83.08 -31.02
C GLU A 715 37.77 -82.67 -29.66
N ALA A 716 38.22 -81.53 -29.11
CA ALA A 716 37.68 -81.02 -27.85
C ALA A 716 36.21 -80.59 -28.04
N PRO A 717 35.29 -80.99 -27.14
CA PRO A 717 33.89 -80.56 -27.24
C PRO A 717 33.78 -79.04 -27.00
N GLU A 718 32.96 -78.37 -27.80
CA GLU A 718 32.52 -77.01 -27.51
C GLU A 718 31.55 -77.04 -26.32
N VAL A 719 32.04 -76.67 -25.13
CA VAL A 719 31.23 -76.56 -23.92
C VAL A 719 30.79 -75.11 -23.74
N GLU A 720 29.50 -74.84 -23.90
CA GLU A 720 28.90 -73.56 -23.54
C GLU A 720 28.69 -73.48 -22.02
N PHE A 721 28.93 -72.31 -21.44
CA PHE A 721 28.74 -72.04 -20.02
C PHE A 721 27.77 -70.87 -19.84
N THR A 722 26.87 -71.01 -18.87
CA THR A 722 25.93 -69.97 -18.44
C THR A 722 26.10 -69.69 -16.97
N ASP A 723 25.87 -68.44 -16.62
CA ASP A 723 25.85 -67.98 -15.24
C ASP A 723 24.47 -67.38 -14.90
N ASN A 724 24.08 -67.38 -13.63
CA ASN A 724 22.79 -66.86 -13.17
C ASN A 724 22.75 -65.33 -13.04
N CYS A 725 23.91 -64.70 -12.86
CA CYS A 725 24.08 -63.27 -12.57
C CYS A 725 24.84 -62.53 -13.68
N SER A 726 25.66 -63.21 -14.47
CA SER A 726 26.51 -62.63 -15.51
C SER A 726 26.19 -63.15 -16.91
N ALA A 727 25.81 -62.25 -17.82
CA ALA A 727 25.78 -62.55 -19.25
C ALA A 727 27.19 -62.61 -19.89
N ASN A 728 28.25 -62.28 -19.14
CA ASN A 728 29.63 -62.26 -19.60
C ASN A 728 30.44 -63.33 -18.86
N VAL A 729 30.59 -64.49 -19.49
CA VAL A 729 31.39 -65.61 -18.99
C VAL A 729 32.68 -65.71 -19.81
N ILE A 730 33.81 -65.69 -19.12
CA ILE A 730 35.15 -65.86 -19.68
C ILE A 730 35.53 -67.34 -19.55
N VAL A 731 35.80 -67.98 -20.68
CA VAL A 731 36.22 -69.39 -20.74
C VAL A 731 37.66 -69.47 -21.20
N VAL A 732 38.52 -70.15 -20.44
CA VAL A 732 39.90 -70.44 -20.79
C VAL A 732 40.06 -71.95 -20.92
N PHE A 733 40.31 -72.41 -22.15
CA PHE A 733 40.60 -73.82 -22.44
C PHE A 733 42.11 -74.09 -22.43
N ASN A 734 42.50 -75.23 -21.88
CA ASN A 734 43.86 -75.75 -21.91
C ASN A 734 43.83 -77.28 -22.04
N GLU A 735 44.80 -77.85 -22.76
CA GLU A 735 44.94 -79.29 -22.96
C GLU A 735 46.38 -79.72 -22.68
N THR A 736 46.57 -80.84 -21.98
CA THR A 736 47.87 -81.44 -21.72
C THR A 736 47.86 -82.94 -22.01
N ASN A 737 48.97 -83.46 -22.53
CA ASN A 737 49.16 -84.88 -22.85
C ASN A 737 50.27 -85.46 -21.94
N THR A 738 50.05 -86.66 -21.39
CA THR A 738 51.01 -87.38 -20.54
C THR A 738 51.83 -88.46 -21.27
N PHE A 739 51.80 -88.52 -22.60
CA PHE A 739 52.59 -89.45 -23.42
C PHE A 739 54.10 -89.32 -23.14
N ASP A 740 54.76 -90.44 -22.88
CA ASP A 740 56.22 -90.53 -22.70
C ASP A 740 56.78 -91.55 -23.70
N GLU A 741 57.60 -91.08 -24.63
CA GLU A 741 58.25 -91.87 -25.67
C GLU A 741 59.15 -93.02 -25.14
N ASN A 742 59.47 -93.02 -23.85
CA ASN A 742 60.29 -94.04 -23.19
C ASN A 742 59.47 -95.13 -22.49
N VAL A 743 58.14 -95.03 -22.47
CA VAL A 743 57.25 -95.91 -21.71
C VAL A 743 56.13 -96.45 -22.61
N ILE A 744 56.16 -97.75 -22.89
CA ILE A 744 55.06 -98.45 -23.58
C ILE A 744 53.92 -98.66 -22.58
N ALA A 745 53.08 -97.64 -22.40
CA ALA A 745 51.86 -97.68 -21.61
C ALA A 745 50.82 -96.67 -22.13
N ASP A 746 49.55 -96.97 -21.92
CA ASP A 746 48.43 -96.06 -22.18
C ASP A 746 48.66 -94.71 -21.47
N TYR A 747 48.27 -93.61 -22.13
CA TYR A 747 48.50 -92.25 -21.65
C TYR A 747 47.18 -91.49 -21.49
N GLN A 748 47.23 -90.29 -20.92
CA GLN A 748 46.06 -89.44 -20.73
C GLN A 748 46.21 -88.11 -21.47
N ILE A 749 45.09 -87.65 -22.04
CA ILE A 749 44.93 -86.25 -22.43
C ILE A 749 43.95 -85.61 -21.44
N ILE A 750 44.40 -84.57 -20.74
CA ILE A 750 43.61 -83.83 -19.77
C ILE A 750 43.25 -82.48 -20.38
N ARG A 751 41.94 -82.26 -20.56
CA ARG A 751 41.33 -81.02 -21.02
C ARG A 751 40.74 -80.28 -19.82
N THR A 752 41.00 -78.98 -19.71
CA THR A 752 40.49 -78.14 -18.62
C THR A 752 39.87 -76.88 -19.17
N TRP A 753 38.64 -76.58 -18.74
CA TRP A 753 37.97 -75.30 -18.95
C TRP A 753 37.92 -74.57 -17.61
N THR A 754 38.75 -73.55 -17.44
CA THR A 754 38.63 -72.58 -16.35
C THR A 754 37.61 -71.53 -16.76
N VAL A 755 36.50 -71.43 -16.03
CA VAL A 755 35.42 -70.50 -16.36
C VAL A 755 35.21 -69.50 -15.25
N ARG A 756 35.08 -68.23 -15.61
CA ARG A 756 35.00 -67.10 -14.68
C ARG A 756 33.96 -66.09 -15.15
N ASP A 757 33.14 -65.60 -14.25
CA ASP A 757 32.13 -64.57 -14.53
C ASP A 757 32.72 -63.14 -14.51
N ALA A 758 31.85 -62.12 -14.47
CA ALA A 758 32.22 -60.71 -14.33
C ALA A 758 32.55 -60.30 -12.88
N CYS A 759 32.17 -61.10 -11.86
CA CYS A 759 32.43 -60.88 -10.44
C CYS A 759 33.68 -61.61 -9.91
N ASN A 760 34.41 -62.31 -10.78
CA ASN A 760 35.54 -63.17 -10.48
C ASN A 760 35.20 -64.48 -9.73
N ASN A 761 33.95 -64.94 -9.68
CA ASN A 761 33.67 -66.31 -9.27
C ASN A 761 34.18 -67.25 -10.37
N GLU A 762 34.95 -68.28 -10.00
CA GLU A 762 35.67 -69.16 -10.94
C GLU A 762 35.50 -70.62 -10.55
N GLU A 763 35.29 -71.48 -11.55
CA GLU A 763 35.22 -72.93 -11.42
C GLU A 763 36.05 -73.60 -12.53
N VAL A 764 36.51 -74.83 -12.30
CA VAL A 764 37.35 -75.56 -13.27
C VAL A 764 36.75 -76.91 -13.62
N TYR A 765 36.31 -77.04 -14.86
CA TYR A 765 35.75 -78.26 -15.41
C TYR A 765 36.84 -79.05 -16.15
N THR A 766 36.85 -80.38 -15.99
CA THR A 766 37.92 -81.25 -16.54
C THR A 766 37.32 -82.41 -17.34
N GLN A 767 37.93 -82.73 -18.49
CA GLN A 767 37.69 -83.98 -19.23
C GLN A 767 39.03 -84.73 -19.35
N THR A 768 39.02 -86.02 -18.99
CA THR A 768 40.19 -86.91 -19.11
C THR A 768 39.93 -87.96 -20.17
N LEU A 769 40.73 -87.98 -21.23
CA LEU A 769 40.73 -89.04 -22.22
C LEU A 769 41.80 -90.07 -21.82
N ASN A 770 41.40 -91.32 -21.59
CA ASN A 770 42.34 -92.43 -21.43
C ASN A 770 42.65 -92.99 -22.83
N VAL A 771 43.90 -92.83 -23.29
CA VAL A 771 44.31 -93.15 -24.65
C VAL A 771 45.07 -94.48 -24.65
N ALA A 772 44.46 -95.50 -25.25
CA ALA A 772 45.07 -96.81 -25.44
C ALA A 772 46.13 -96.79 -26.56
N LEU A 773 47.26 -97.46 -26.33
CA LEU A 773 48.29 -97.65 -27.36
C LEU A 773 47.93 -98.80 -28.31
N ASP A 774 47.72 -98.47 -29.58
CA ASP A 774 47.54 -99.45 -30.66
C ASP A 774 48.85 -99.74 -31.41
N GLU A 775 48.97 -100.97 -31.93
CA GLU A 775 50.01 -101.41 -32.85
C GLU A 775 49.57 -101.23 -34.31
N ILE A 776 50.27 -100.38 -35.05
CA ILE A 776 50.08 -100.15 -36.49
C ILE A 776 51.12 -100.96 -37.25
N LEU A 777 50.70 -101.97 -38.01
CA LEU A 777 51.58 -102.79 -38.85
C LEU A 777 51.57 -102.29 -40.30
N ASN A 778 52.76 -101.98 -40.82
CA ASN A 778 53.04 -101.60 -42.20
C ASN A 778 53.95 -102.64 -42.87
N GLU A 779 53.77 -102.87 -44.17
CA GLU A 779 54.60 -103.81 -44.97
C GLU A 779 55.14 -103.08 -46.20
N VAL A 780 56.44 -103.26 -46.48
CA VAL A 780 57.18 -102.61 -47.56
C VAL A 780 57.96 -103.67 -48.35
N VAL A 781 57.52 -103.97 -49.56
CA VAL A 781 58.28 -104.84 -50.47
C VAL A 781 59.36 -104.01 -51.15
N ALA A 782 60.62 -104.31 -50.86
CA ALA A 782 61.80 -103.72 -51.48
C ALA A 782 62.23 -104.51 -52.73
N GLU A 783 63.07 -103.88 -53.55
CA GLU A 783 63.53 -104.42 -54.84
C GLU A 783 64.58 -105.54 -54.70
N ASP A 784 64.49 -106.56 -55.56
CA ASP A 784 65.41 -107.71 -55.62
C ASP A 784 66.86 -107.28 -55.91
N ARG A 785 67.85 -107.95 -55.31
CA ARG A 785 69.28 -107.62 -55.45
C ARG A 785 70.17 -108.84 -55.67
N CYS A 786 71.35 -108.64 -56.26
CA CYS A 786 72.43 -109.62 -56.22
C CYS A 786 73.20 -109.49 -54.90
N PHE A 787 73.77 -110.58 -54.37
CA PHE A 787 74.61 -110.51 -53.16
C PHE A 787 75.89 -109.66 -53.36
N GLU A 788 76.32 -109.44 -54.61
CA GLU A 788 77.44 -108.55 -54.97
C GLU A 788 77.07 -107.05 -54.97
N ASP A 789 75.79 -106.69 -54.85
CA ASP A 789 75.31 -105.28 -54.90
C ASP A 789 75.55 -104.49 -53.59
N GLY A 790 76.20 -105.09 -52.60
CA GLY A 790 76.60 -104.44 -51.35
C GLY A 790 75.50 -104.32 -50.29
N VAL A 791 75.82 -103.56 -49.24
CA VAL A 791 74.94 -103.35 -48.07
C VAL A 791 73.76 -102.44 -48.36
N VAL A 792 72.71 -102.55 -47.55
CA VAL A 792 71.45 -101.80 -47.66
C VAL A 792 71.18 -101.06 -46.35
N ASN A 793 70.77 -99.80 -46.42
CA ASN A 793 70.24 -99.09 -45.25
C ASN A 793 68.71 -99.21 -45.24
N LEU A 794 68.19 -99.81 -44.17
CA LEU A 794 66.78 -100.11 -43.97
C LEU A 794 65.96 -98.89 -43.58
N ASP A 795 66.55 -97.87 -42.93
CA ASP A 795 65.84 -96.64 -42.55
C ASP A 795 65.24 -95.91 -43.77
N ASN A 796 65.79 -96.14 -44.96
CA ASN A 796 65.28 -95.61 -46.22
C ASN A 796 63.86 -96.12 -46.59
N TYR A 797 63.36 -97.15 -45.92
CA TYR A 797 62.04 -97.74 -46.13
C TYR A 797 61.01 -97.32 -45.07
N LEU A 798 61.39 -96.51 -44.07
CA LEU A 798 60.47 -96.01 -43.03
C LEU A 798 59.73 -94.76 -43.49
N ALA A 799 58.54 -94.54 -42.93
CA ALA A 799 57.78 -93.32 -43.13
C ALA A 799 58.35 -92.14 -42.32
N ASP A 800 58.30 -90.93 -42.89
CA ASP A 800 58.66 -89.69 -42.20
C ASP A 800 57.91 -89.56 -40.85
N GLY A 801 58.62 -89.15 -39.80
CA GLY A 801 58.05 -89.04 -38.45
C GLY A 801 58.06 -90.33 -37.63
N THR A 802 58.57 -91.45 -38.16
CA THR A 802 58.84 -92.66 -37.37
C THR A 802 60.15 -92.53 -36.57
N PHE A 803 60.14 -92.85 -35.27
CA PHE A 803 61.33 -92.71 -34.41
C PHE A 803 61.37 -93.74 -33.26
N GLY A 804 62.49 -93.72 -32.51
CA GLY A 804 62.69 -94.47 -31.26
C GLY A 804 62.89 -95.98 -31.39
N GLY A 805 62.66 -96.55 -32.58
CA GLY A 805 62.62 -97.99 -32.81
C GLY A 805 63.92 -98.69 -33.19
N THR A 806 63.84 -100.01 -33.31
CA THR A 806 64.95 -100.91 -33.64
C THR A 806 64.61 -101.88 -34.77
N TRP A 807 65.61 -102.23 -35.59
CA TRP A 807 65.52 -103.26 -36.63
C TRP A 807 65.89 -104.66 -36.11
N GLU A 808 65.14 -105.67 -36.55
CA GLU A 808 65.37 -107.10 -36.30
C GLU A 808 65.24 -107.90 -37.61
N LEU A 809 66.06 -108.94 -37.78
CA LEU A 809 65.91 -109.94 -38.85
C LEU A 809 64.90 -111.00 -38.41
N ILE A 810 63.74 -111.05 -39.06
CA ILE A 810 62.64 -111.96 -38.74
C ILE A 810 62.75 -113.26 -39.54
N GLU A 811 63.01 -113.17 -40.85
CA GLU A 811 63.12 -114.31 -41.76
C GLU A 811 64.23 -114.10 -42.80
N GLY A 812 64.90 -115.19 -43.22
CA GLY A 812 66.02 -115.17 -44.17
C GLY A 812 67.22 -115.99 -43.69
N ASN A 813 68.33 -115.96 -44.45
CA ASN A 813 69.56 -116.67 -44.06
C ASN A 813 70.44 -115.79 -43.13
N PRO A 814 70.70 -116.20 -41.87
CA PRO A 814 71.37 -115.41 -40.84
C PRO A 814 72.88 -115.18 -41.06
N VAL A 815 73.45 -115.69 -42.16
CA VAL A 815 74.81 -115.29 -42.62
C VAL A 815 74.81 -113.83 -43.10
N ALA A 816 73.69 -113.34 -43.64
CA ALA A 816 73.48 -111.90 -43.82
C ALA A 816 73.08 -111.28 -42.48
N THR A 817 73.73 -110.17 -42.09
CA THR A 817 73.55 -109.59 -40.76
C THR A 817 72.85 -108.23 -40.81
N VAL A 818 72.08 -107.92 -39.76
CA VAL A 818 71.51 -106.60 -39.50
C VAL A 818 72.27 -105.98 -38.34
N THR A 819 72.79 -104.76 -38.49
CA THR A 819 73.48 -104.01 -37.43
C THR A 819 73.01 -102.56 -37.44
N GLY A 820 72.25 -102.17 -36.42
CA GLY A 820 71.47 -100.94 -36.49
C GLY A 820 70.49 -101.06 -37.66
N SER A 821 70.46 -100.05 -38.53
CA SER A 821 69.68 -100.06 -39.76
C SER A 821 70.41 -100.59 -40.99
N ILE A 822 71.62 -101.13 -40.87
CA ILE A 822 72.37 -101.68 -42.01
C ILE A 822 72.17 -103.18 -42.13
N PHE A 823 71.68 -103.64 -43.29
CA PHE A 823 71.62 -105.04 -43.70
C PHE A 823 72.76 -105.38 -44.68
N ASP A 824 73.54 -106.42 -44.39
CA ASP A 824 74.69 -106.84 -45.19
C ASP A 824 74.55 -108.29 -45.73
N PRO A 825 74.16 -108.47 -47.00
CA PRO A 825 74.09 -109.78 -47.66
C PRO A 825 75.42 -110.25 -48.27
N THR A 826 76.50 -109.46 -48.24
CA THR A 826 77.72 -109.75 -49.04
C THR A 826 78.47 -110.99 -48.58
N ASN A 827 78.32 -111.38 -47.31
CA ASN A 827 78.95 -112.57 -46.72
C ASN A 827 78.43 -113.90 -47.28
N LEU A 828 77.33 -113.90 -48.05
CA LEU A 828 76.80 -115.08 -48.75
C LEU A 828 77.80 -115.65 -49.78
N GLY A 829 78.72 -114.85 -50.30
CA GLY A 829 79.67 -115.26 -51.36
C GLY A 829 80.72 -116.30 -50.94
N SER A 830 80.99 -116.47 -49.63
CA SER A 830 82.01 -117.40 -49.13
C SER A 830 81.55 -118.86 -48.93
N ASP A 831 80.24 -119.12 -48.88
CA ASP A 831 79.68 -120.45 -48.54
C ASP A 831 79.24 -121.27 -49.77
N TYR A 832 79.72 -120.91 -50.96
CA TYR A 832 79.46 -121.62 -52.23
C TYR A 832 80.10 -123.03 -52.27
N SER A 833 79.43 -123.99 -51.64
CA SER A 833 79.75 -125.43 -51.65
C SER A 833 78.68 -126.24 -52.38
N GLU A 834 79.01 -127.47 -52.79
CA GLU A 834 78.30 -128.30 -53.79
C GLU A 834 76.91 -128.85 -53.36
N SER A 835 76.06 -128.04 -52.72
CA SER A 835 74.69 -128.38 -52.31
C SER A 835 73.60 -127.43 -52.85
N PHE A 836 73.97 -126.35 -53.56
CA PHE A 836 72.99 -125.43 -54.13
C PHE A 836 72.47 -125.89 -55.51
N ASN A 837 71.17 -126.15 -55.58
CA ASN A 837 70.45 -126.57 -56.79
C ASN A 837 70.27 -125.37 -57.74
N PRO A 838 70.59 -125.45 -59.05
CA PRO A 838 70.50 -124.31 -59.98
C PRO A 838 69.06 -123.86 -60.36
N ASN A 839 68.04 -124.14 -59.53
CA ASN A 839 66.61 -124.01 -59.86
C ASN A 839 65.73 -123.35 -58.76
N THR A 840 66.24 -122.38 -58.00
CA THR A 840 65.42 -121.53 -57.10
C THR A 840 65.73 -120.04 -57.30
N ASP A 841 64.78 -119.18 -56.97
CA ASP A 841 64.73 -117.77 -57.41
C ASP A 841 65.26 -116.76 -56.37
N GLY A 842 66.31 -117.14 -55.63
CA GLY A 842 66.94 -116.33 -54.58
C GLY A 842 66.58 -116.74 -53.15
N ILE A 843 67.00 -115.93 -52.17
CA ILE A 843 66.62 -116.04 -50.75
C ILE A 843 65.84 -114.78 -50.37
N GLU A 844 64.61 -114.95 -49.88
CA GLU A 844 63.79 -113.88 -49.32
C GLU A 844 64.20 -113.56 -47.87
N TYR A 845 64.12 -112.29 -47.51
CA TYR A 845 64.44 -111.73 -46.21
C TYR A 845 63.29 -110.84 -45.73
N VAL A 846 62.90 -110.98 -44.45
CA VAL A 846 61.92 -110.11 -43.77
C VAL A 846 62.60 -109.43 -42.60
N LEU A 847 62.57 -108.09 -42.60
CA LEU A 847 63.33 -107.22 -41.72
C LEU A 847 62.35 -106.27 -41.02
N ARG A 848 62.16 -106.40 -39.71
CA ARG A 848 61.15 -105.64 -38.96
C ARG A 848 61.75 -104.46 -38.23
N TYR A 849 61.15 -103.30 -38.37
CA TYR A 849 61.31 -102.17 -37.48
C TYR A 849 60.13 -102.10 -36.50
N THR A 850 60.40 -101.80 -35.22
CA THR A 850 59.35 -101.48 -34.22
C THR A 850 59.75 -100.21 -33.49
N GLY A 851 58.95 -99.15 -33.58
CA GLY A 851 59.15 -97.84 -32.94
C GLY A 851 57.82 -97.11 -32.72
N PHE A 852 57.84 -95.78 -32.72
CA PHE A 852 56.66 -94.94 -32.51
C PHE A 852 56.41 -93.98 -33.69
N GLN A 853 55.14 -93.66 -33.92
CA GLN A 853 54.67 -92.61 -34.84
C GLN A 853 53.32 -92.09 -34.32
N ASP A 854 53.13 -90.77 -34.33
CA ASP A 854 51.87 -90.08 -33.96
C ASP A 854 51.22 -90.51 -32.62
N GLY A 855 52.05 -90.95 -31.64
CA GLY A 855 51.58 -91.39 -30.32
C GLY A 855 51.09 -92.84 -30.26
N CYS A 856 51.25 -93.62 -31.33
CA CYS A 856 51.00 -95.06 -31.40
C CYS A 856 52.30 -95.87 -31.61
N ILE A 857 52.22 -97.20 -31.45
CA ILE A 857 53.32 -98.11 -31.79
C ILE A 857 53.29 -98.35 -33.32
N ASN A 858 54.38 -98.08 -34.01
CA ASN A 858 54.52 -98.33 -35.46
C ASN A 858 55.50 -99.49 -35.71
N ILE A 859 55.02 -100.53 -36.38
CA ILE A 859 55.77 -101.70 -36.82
C ILE A 859 55.86 -101.66 -38.35
N THR A 860 57.05 -101.81 -38.93
CA THR A 860 57.26 -101.82 -40.39
C THR A 860 58.10 -103.02 -40.81
N ASP A 861 57.53 -103.93 -41.59
CA ASP A 861 58.26 -105.07 -42.20
C ASP A 861 58.78 -104.70 -43.58
N VAL A 862 60.07 -104.88 -43.83
CA VAL A 862 60.72 -104.73 -45.14
C VAL A 862 61.04 -106.12 -45.69
N ILE A 863 60.50 -106.45 -46.86
CA ILE A 863 60.65 -107.76 -47.52
C ILE A 863 61.54 -107.60 -48.76
N MET A 864 62.59 -108.42 -48.94
CA MET A 864 63.49 -108.35 -50.10
C MET A 864 64.15 -109.68 -50.49
N VAL A 865 64.47 -109.89 -51.77
CA VAL A 865 65.07 -111.13 -52.30
C VAL A 865 66.53 -110.93 -52.76
N ILE A 866 67.39 -111.92 -52.49
CA ILE A 866 68.82 -111.94 -52.91
C ILE A 866 69.11 -113.12 -53.87
N ASP A 867 69.53 -112.87 -55.12
CA ASP A 867 69.82 -113.89 -56.17
C ASP A 867 71.34 -114.15 -56.37
N ALA A 868 71.67 -115.30 -56.99
CA ALA A 868 73.01 -115.87 -57.15
C ALA A 868 73.33 -116.46 -58.56
N LYS A 869 72.44 -116.38 -59.56
CA LYS A 869 72.52 -117.08 -60.88
C LYS A 869 73.61 -116.63 -61.90
N CYS A 870 74.76 -116.09 -61.49
CA CYS A 870 75.65 -115.33 -62.39
C CYS A 870 76.86 -116.06 -63.07
N ARG A 871 76.91 -117.41 -63.20
CA ARG A 871 78.07 -118.11 -63.86
C ARG A 871 77.79 -119.52 -64.45
N VAL A 872 78.60 -119.97 -65.43
CA VAL A 872 78.49 -121.28 -66.14
C VAL A 872 79.86 -122.02 -66.24
N LEU A 873 79.90 -123.37 -66.23
CA LEU A 873 81.12 -124.22 -66.27
C LEU A 873 80.99 -125.53 -67.11
N PRO A 874 82.12 -126.14 -67.60
CA PRO A 874 82.14 -127.34 -68.47
C PRO A 874 82.46 -128.71 -67.79
N CYS A 875 82.12 -129.82 -68.46
CA CYS A 875 82.11 -131.23 -67.99
C CYS A 875 83.47 -131.99 -67.98
N GLY A 876 83.54 -133.17 -67.34
CA GLY A 876 84.76 -133.98 -67.20
C GLY A 876 84.58 -135.51 -67.05
N LYS A 877 85.68 -136.23 -66.75
CA LYS A 877 85.76 -137.71 -66.80
C LYS A 877 84.82 -138.47 -65.84
N LYS A 878 84.30 -137.82 -64.79
CA LYS A 878 83.34 -138.44 -63.86
C LYS A 878 81.94 -138.59 -64.46
N ASP A 879 81.67 -137.88 -65.55
CA ASP A 879 80.33 -137.72 -66.12
C ASP A 879 80.05 -138.76 -67.23
N ILE A 880 80.81 -139.86 -67.25
CA ILE A 880 80.83 -140.87 -68.33
C ILE A 880 80.73 -142.28 -67.72
N SER A 881 79.69 -143.02 -68.13
CA SER A 881 79.43 -144.41 -67.73
C SER A 881 79.61 -145.36 -68.92
N ILE A 882 80.14 -146.58 -68.69
CA ILE A 882 80.45 -147.57 -69.73
C ILE A 882 80.06 -148.97 -69.23
N SER A 883 79.35 -149.76 -70.05
CA SER A 883 78.94 -151.12 -69.68
C SER A 883 80.12 -152.03 -69.33
N THR A 884 80.08 -152.68 -68.17
CA THR A 884 81.11 -153.63 -67.71
C THR A 884 80.79 -155.10 -68.04
N ALA A 885 79.53 -155.40 -68.37
CA ALA A 885 79.09 -156.72 -68.83
C ALA A 885 77.91 -156.60 -69.80
N ILE A 886 77.80 -157.54 -70.75
CA ILE A 886 76.71 -157.64 -71.71
C ILE A 886 76.17 -159.08 -71.80
N THR A 887 74.85 -159.21 -71.87
CA THR A 887 74.11 -160.49 -71.88
C THR A 887 73.01 -160.49 -72.96
N PRO A 888 73.34 -160.84 -74.22
CA PRO A 888 72.41 -160.84 -75.35
C PRO A 888 71.45 -162.06 -75.34
N ASN A 889 70.58 -162.15 -74.32
CA ASN A 889 69.73 -163.31 -74.00
C ASN A 889 68.21 -163.09 -74.25
N GLY A 890 67.79 -161.92 -74.74
CA GLY A 890 66.39 -161.60 -75.04
C GLY A 890 65.50 -161.04 -73.90
N ASP A 891 66.04 -160.68 -72.73
CA ASP A 891 65.27 -160.10 -71.59
C ASP A 891 65.28 -158.56 -71.46
N ASP A 892 65.57 -157.85 -72.56
CA ASP A 892 65.71 -156.38 -72.67
C ASP A 892 66.73 -155.63 -71.77
N PHE A 893 67.52 -156.31 -70.92
CA PHE A 893 68.59 -155.68 -70.12
C PHE A 893 70.01 -156.04 -70.61
N ASN A 894 70.97 -155.10 -70.51
CA ASN A 894 72.40 -155.27 -70.88
C ASN A 894 72.62 -155.99 -72.23
N LYS A 895 71.79 -155.70 -73.24
CA LYS A 895 71.80 -156.41 -74.54
C LYS A 895 73.04 -156.13 -75.37
N THR A 896 73.57 -154.94 -75.18
CA THR A 896 74.54 -154.25 -76.03
C THR A 896 75.58 -153.58 -75.16
N PHE A 897 76.73 -153.27 -75.75
CA PHE A 897 77.76 -152.48 -75.06
C PHE A 897 77.42 -150.99 -75.19
N ASP A 898 77.06 -150.35 -74.08
CA ASP A 898 76.54 -148.98 -74.06
C ASP A 898 77.55 -148.03 -73.39
N ILE A 899 77.48 -146.75 -73.78
CA ILE A 899 78.32 -145.66 -73.27
C ILE A 899 77.41 -144.46 -73.03
N GLU A 900 77.27 -144.07 -71.77
CA GLU A 900 76.31 -143.08 -71.28
C GLU A 900 77.02 -141.78 -70.83
N GLY A 901 76.26 -140.69 -70.71
CA GLY A 901 76.74 -139.37 -70.24
C GLY A 901 77.46 -138.51 -71.28
N ILE A 902 78.02 -139.10 -72.34
CA ILE A 902 78.75 -138.33 -73.37
C ILE A 902 77.87 -137.57 -74.38
N THR A 903 76.57 -137.85 -74.44
CA THR A 903 75.58 -137.09 -75.22
C THR A 903 75.36 -135.69 -74.66
N LEU A 904 75.35 -135.53 -73.33
CA LEU A 904 75.34 -134.23 -72.65
C LEU A 904 76.61 -133.42 -72.91
N CYS A 905 77.73 -134.09 -73.22
CA CYS A 905 79.03 -133.48 -73.47
C CYS A 905 79.37 -133.27 -74.97
N GLY A 906 78.55 -133.78 -75.90
CA GLY A 906 78.72 -133.59 -77.34
C GLY A 906 79.88 -134.38 -78.00
N PHE A 907 80.37 -135.46 -77.38
CA PHE A 907 81.51 -136.23 -77.93
C PHE A 907 81.10 -137.38 -78.87
N VAL A 908 81.96 -137.69 -79.84
CA VAL A 908 81.81 -138.85 -80.74
C VAL A 908 82.78 -139.97 -80.32
N ALA A 909 82.25 -141.17 -80.10
CA ALA A 909 83.01 -142.32 -79.60
C ALA A 909 83.53 -143.24 -80.72
N GLU A 910 84.83 -143.51 -80.72
CA GLU A 910 85.46 -144.58 -81.49
C GLU A 910 85.71 -145.77 -80.57
N VAL A 911 85.18 -146.95 -80.90
CA VAL A 911 85.18 -148.14 -80.04
C VAL A 911 85.88 -149.30 -80.74
N LYS A 912 86.88 -149.90 -80.09
CA LYS A 912 87.56 -151.12 -80.55
C LYS A 912 87.55 -152.17 -79.45
N ILE A 913 87.19 -153.41 -79.78
CA ILE A 913 87.04 -154.48 -78.80
C ILE A 913 87.87 -155.69 -79.22
N PHE A 914 88.62 -156.24 -78.27
CA PHE A 914 89.62 -157.28 -78.46
C PHE A 914 89.30 -158.49 -77.57
N ASN A 915 89.62 -159.70 -78.04
CA ASN A 915 89.58 -160.88 -77.20
C ASN A 915 90.80 -160.95 -76.25
N ARG A 916 90.81 -161.90 -75.31
CA ARG A 916 91.89 -162.08 -74.32
C ARG A 916 93.30 -162.34 -74.89
N TRP A 917 93.44 -162.58 -76.19
CA TRP A 917 94.72 -162.75 -76.88
C TRP A 917 95.15 -161.51 -77.67
N GLY A 918 94.42 -160.39 -77.53
CA GLY A 918 94.70 -159.13 -78.23
C GLY A 918 94.23 -159.08 -79.68
N ALA A 919 93.45 -160.06 -80.15
CA ALA A 919 92.89 -160.03 -81.49
C ALA A 919 91.59 -159.20 -81.52
N LEU A 920 91.51 -158.25 -82.44
CA LEU A 920 90.34 -157.38 -82.65
C LEU A 920 89.13 -158.21 -83.11
N VAL A 921 87.99 -158.05 -82.45
CA VAL A 921 86.72 -158.74 -82.75
C VAL A 921 85.61 -157.79 -83.20
N TYR A 922 85.69 -156.50 -82.83
CA TYR A 922 84.75 -155.46 -83.28
C TYR A 922 85.44 -154.10 -83.32
N GLU A 923 85.08 -153.26 -84.29
CA GLU A 923 85.46 -151.85 -84.35
C GLU A 923 84.34 -150.98 -84.92
N SER A 924 84.20 -149.76 -84.39
CA SER A 924 83.41 -148.68 -84.97
C SER A 924 84.13 -147.34 -84.76
N ASN A 925 84.13 -146.49 -85.77
CA ASN A 925 84.68 -145.12 -85.71
C ASN A 925 83.59 -144.07 -85.46
N ASP A 926 82.36 -144.50 -85.23
CA ASP A 926 81.19 -143.67 -84.92
C ASP A 926 80.18 -144.58 -84.19
N TYR A 927 80.47 -144.85 -82.92
CA TYR A 927 79.68 -145.78 -82.12
C TYR A 927 78.42 -145.09 -81.61
N THR A 928 77.26 -145.58 -82.03
CA THR A 928 75.96 -145.01 -81.67
C THR A 928 75.64 -145.30 -80.21
N LEU A 929 75.12 -144.28 -79.54
CA LEU A 929 75.04 -144.17 -78.09
C LEU A 929 73.59 -144.29 -77.64
N GLY A 930 73.35 -145.09 -76.60
CA GLY A 930 72.05 -145.20 -75.96
C GLY A 930 71.78 -144.01 -75.04
N SER A 931 70.56 -143.48 -75.10
CA SER A 931 69.98 -142.62 -74.08
C SER A 931 68.89 -143.37 -73.32
N GLU A 932 68.65 -142.95 -72.08
CA GLU A 932 67.84 -143.65 -71.08
C GLU A 932 66.33 -143.63 -71.37
N ARG A 933 65.56 -144.40 -70.57
CA ARG A 933 64.09 -144.43 -70.62
C ARG A 933 63.52 -143.42 -69.62
N ASP A 934 62.79 -142.42 -70.10
CA ASP A 934 61.89 -141.63 -69.26
C ASP A 934 60.52 -142.32 -69.10
N GLY A 935 59.79 -141.91 -68.07
CA GLY A 935 58.70 -142.68 -67.46
C GLY A 935 57.35 -142.71 -68.19
N ASP A 936 57.25 -142.34 -69.46
CA ASP A 936 56.01 -142.52 -70.24
C ASP A 936 56.05 -143.80 -71.10
N GLY A 937 55.00 -144.60 -70.98
CA GLY A 937 54.96 -145.95 -71.57
C GLY A 937 54.79 -146.00 -73.09
N PHE A 938 55.23 -145.00 -73.87
CA PHE A 938 54.90 -144.90 -75.29
C PHE A 938 55.89 -144.14 -76.22
N GLY A 939 57.15 -144.61 -76.28
CA GLY A 939 58.05 -144.41 -77.43
C GLY A 939 59.09 -143.29 -77.30
N THR A 940 60.17 -143.26 -78.09
CA THR A 940 60.45 -144.06 -79.30
C THR A 940 61.83 -144.71 -79.31
N ASP A 941 61.87 -145.92 -79.88
CA ASP A 941 63.03 -146.79 -80.08
C ASP A 941 64.15 -146.16 -80.95
N SER A 942 65.14 -145.53 -80.29
CA SER A 942 66.49 -145.29 -80.85
C SER A 942 67.44 -144.75 -79.76
N GLY A 943 68.57 -145.39 -79.43
CA GLY A 943 68.99 -146.72 -79.87
C GLY A 943 70.12 -147.26 -78.99
N PHE A 944 69.92 -148.48 -78.49
CA PHE A 944 70.93 -149.28 -77.79
C PHE A 944 72.19 -149.47 -78.65
N GLY A 945 73.34 -149.65 -77.99
CA GLY A 945 74.66 -149.69 -78.63
C GLY A 945 74.79 -150.76 -79.71
N LYS A 946 75.58 -150.49 -80.75
CA LYS A 946 75.62 -151.35 -81.95
C LYS A 946 76.33 -152.70 -81.79
N TRP A 947 76.93 -153.00 -80.64
CA TRP A 947 77.64 -154.27 -80.43
C TRP A 947 76.99 -155.15 -79.37
N ASP A 948 76.57 -156.33 -79.81
CA ASP A 948 75.83 -157.36 -79.08
C ASP A 948 76.59 -158.71 -79.07
N GLY A 949 77.92 -158.67 -79.18
CA GLY A 949 78.79 -159.86 -79.29
C GLY A 949 78.91 -160.46 -80.70
N THR A 950 78.45 -159.78 -81.76
CA THR A 950 78.71 -160.15 -83.17
C THR A 950 80.17 -159.93 -83.57
N SER A 951 80.67 -160.70 -84.55
CA SER A 951 82.00 -160.53 -85.15
C SER A 951 81.95 -160.61 -86.69
N PRO A 952 82.60 -159.72 -87.45
CA PRO A 952 82.55 -159.71 -88.92
C PRO A 952 83.35 -160.83 -89.62
N LYS A 953 84.09 -161.67 -88.87
CA LYS A 953 85.00 -162.68 -89.44
C LYS A 953 84.67 -164.07 -88.91
N SER A 954 84.82 -165.08 -89.77
CA SER A 954 84.34 -166.46 -89.64
C SER A 954 85.03 -167.32 -88.57
N ALA A 955 85.11 -166.81 -87.34
CA ALA A 955 85.69 -167.47 -86.16
C ALA A 955 84.63 -168.19 -85.30
N ILE A 956 83.95 -169.15 -85.93
CA ILE A 956 83.33 -170.37 -85.38
C ILE A 956 82.70 -170.27 -83.96
N GLY A 957 81.39 -170.03 -83.94
CA GLY A 957 80.46 -170.22 -82.82
C GLY A 957 79.02 -170.13 -83.36
N ASN A 958 78.08 -170.98 -82.91
CA ASN A 958 76.74 -171.08 -83.52
C ASN A 958 76.04 -169.71 -83.62
N ASN A 959 75.45 -169.43 -84.79
CA ASN A 959 74.76 -168.16 -85.14
C ASN A 959 75.62 -166.88 -85.17
N GLY A 960 76.95 -166.96 -85.31
CA GLY A 960 77.78 -165.78 -85.62
C GLY A 960 78.08 -164.87 -84.42
N LYS A 961 77.96 -165.42 -83.21
CA LYS A 961 78.28 -164.75 -81.94
C LYS A 961 79.61 -165.23 -81.37
N LEU A 962 80.28 -164.33 -80.65
CA LEU A 962 81.51 -164.62 -79.92
C LEU A 962 81.23 -165.47 -78.67
N PRO A 963 82.17 -166.36 -78.28
CA PRO A 963 82.01 -167.22 -77.10
C PRO A 963 82.14 -166.44 -75.78
N ASN A 964 81.54 -166.98 -74.72
CA ASN A 964 81.54 -166.38 -73.38
C ASN A 964 82.96 -166.14 -72.85
N GLY A 965 83.15 -164.97 -72.24
CA GLY A 965 84.42 -164.60 -71.62
C GLY A 965 84.63 -163.10 -71.55
N THR A 966 85.78 -162.72 -71.00
CA THR A 966 86.22 -161.33 -70.91
C THR A 966 86.86 -160.89 -72.22
N TYR A 967 86.35 -159.77 -72.74
CA TYR A 967 86.89 -158.99 -73.83
C TYR A 967 87.42 -157.66 -73.25
N TYR A 968 88.21 -156.93 -74.03
CA TYR A 968 88.77 -155.65 -73.61
C TYR A 968 88.45 -154.58 -74.64
N TYR A 969 87.94 -153.44 -74.19
CA TYR A 969 87.63 -152.31 -75.05
C TYR A 969 88.72 -151.22 -74.96
N ILE A 970 88.83 -150.46 -76.04
CA ILE A 970 89.50 -149.17 -76.11
C ILE A 970 88.48 -148.20 -76.72
N ILE A 971 88.14 -147.16 -75.98
CA ILE A 971 87.23 -146.08 -76.39
C ILE A 971 88.05 -144.79 -76.52
N ASN A 972 87.99 -144.15 -77.68
CA ASN A 972 88.58 -142.84 -77.92
C ASN A 972 87.45 -141.83 -78.18
N LEU A 973 87.35 -140.79 -77.34
CA LEU A 973 86.32 -139.76 -77.45
C LEU A 973 86.89 -138.57 -78.20
N ARG A 974 86.49 -138.40 -79.47
CA ARG A 974 87.06 -137.36 -80.35
C ARG A 974 86.91 -135.98 -79.72
N ASN A 975 88.01 -135.22 -79.77
CA ASN A 975 88.10 -133.83 -79.33
C ASN A 975 87.80 -133.56 -77.84
N SER A 976 87.69 -134.60 -77.01
CA SER A 976 87.43 -134.47 -75.56
C SER A 976 88.63 -133.99 -74.73
N GLY A 977 89.85 -134.18 -75.24
CA GLY A 977 91.09 -133.97 -74.47
C GLY A 977 91.34 -135.02 -73.38
N LEU A 978 90.49 -136.04 -73.25
CA LEU A 978 90.67 -137.15 -72.32
C LEU A 978 91.54 -138.25 -72.95
N ASP A 979 92.37 -138.90 -72.13
CA ASP A 979 93.10 -140.10 -72.54
C ASP A 979 92.13 -141.24 -72.94
N PRO A 980 92.49 -142.09 -73.93
CA PRO A 980 91.67 -143.23 -74.34
C PRO A 980 91.26 -144.13 -73.17
N ILE A 981 89.96 -144.34 -73.02
CA ILE A 981 89.38 -145.11 -71.92
C ILE A 981 89.47 -146.59 -72.27
N THR A 982 90.10 -147.38 -71.40
CA THR A 982 90.27 -148.83 -71.60
C THR A 982 89.75 -149.61 -70.42
N GLY A 983 89.18 -150.78 -70.67
CA GLY A 983 88.60 -151.61 -69.62
C GLY A 983 88.19 -153.00 -70.10
N PRO A 984 87.94 -153.94 -69.17
CA PRO A 984 87.33 -155.21 -69.48
C PRO A 984 85.81 -155.06 -69.68
N VAL A 985 85.26 -155.85 -70.59
CA VAL A 985 83.81 -156.11 -70.69
C VAL A 985 83.58 -157.62 -70.73
N TYR A 986 82.67 -158.12 -69.91
CA TYR A 986 82.31 -159.54 -69.92
C TYR A 986 81.14 -159.82 -70.87
N LEU A 987 81.29 -160.75 -71.82
CA LEU A 987 80.21 -161.23 -72.67
C LEU A 987 79.70 -162.58 -72.13
N GLY A 988 78.42 -162.63 -71.77
CA GLY A 988 77.74 -163.86 -71.35
C GLY A 988 76.53 -164.19 -72.23
N THR A 989 76.64 -165.24 -73.06
CA THR A 989 75.49 -165.85 -73.74
C THR A 989 74.88 -166.96 -72.90
N LYS A 990 73.59 -167.21 -73.14
CA LYS A 990 72.83 -168.37 -72.67
C LYS A 990 72.16 -169.02 -73.87
#